data_AF-A0A8J6LBG5-F1
#
_entry.id   AF-A0A8J6LBG5-F1
#
_cell.length_a   1.000
_cell.length_b   1.000
_cell.length_c   1.000
_cell.angle_alpha   90.00
_cell.angle_beta   90.00
_cell.angle_gamma   90.00
#
_symmetry.space_group_name_H-M   'P 1'
#
loop_
_entity.id
_entity.type
_entity.pdbx_description
1 polymer ?
#
loop_
_entity_poly.entity_id
_entity_poly.type
_entity_poly.pdbx_seq_one_letter_code
_entity_poly.pdbx_strand_id
1 'polypeptide(L)'
;MRGYLNIARILIKSGADVNLVDECGTPLNRAIREENWDSVRFLTESGADVNLADEYETPLTLAAWKGHRQVVQFLIESGANVNLLSKQKTPLTTAAWREHWDIVKFLIESGADVNFADSYATPLYIAIRKENWDVAKFLIEGGADVNLADRYGNLPVKVWQEKQNFEILNRMIEKGLKVNATLANALPEWSLELEKVNVVKYFIEQGAHVNQKHENGQTLLSMALKNSDLRSFQLLIESGADPRLAEAEIKEKITKDRDFAIYMKSPDLESKTKKLTIRENDASKEESTENALFLQALQKAAGCQKHASYPMTSPAATSCPSKRKIVIHSDTTTAIEINQDKVIFLFYMEKNIRKYFGWADNRGKNRHRKKRPLVPSRDNSCAVGGPVSTIPISSAKRKKVAVGGVAIAPGTRPLAATPLATEKFLFGTQQKPPPTEKSGAPDTAFTARRDKGENRAAADRVTSAMTLSSIVVPTTPFEGQKPGTSGLRKKVKVFMEKNYTENFIQCILDALGDKLQGSTLIVGGDGRYFSKQAINIIIRIAAANGVSKGVFLVEGVLTVDLKVAKLIIGQRGILSTPAVSSLIRTHKVLGGIVLTASHNPGGIRNDFGIKFNIDNGGPAPDSFTDAVYDLTRQIKQYKFTPDLDCDFAQTGVQTFQVDGRDFVVEVIDSSENYVTLMKQIFDFEKLRELIKGTANRPPFQVLIDSMNGVTGVYVTRIFVEELGANPDTNVRRIIPLDNFGEIHPDPNLTYAKDLVDKVKADATYDLGAAFDGDGDRNMIIGKRAFFVTPSDSLAVIANNLECIPYFKSNGVHGFARSMPTGAAVDRVAAKLGKEMFEVPTGWKYFGNLMDAGRLSLCGEESFGTGSDHIREKDGIWAVLAWLSIIAHKNMSIEDILTEHWKTYGRNYFTRYDYEECDSNDAGKMMAHLEETIADPKFVGKEYSAGGKTYKVKQADNFSYVDPIDKSVTKNQGIRILFEDGSRVIYRLSGTGSTGATIRLYADSYEKSNVTSDAQDMLKPVVEVGLELSRLKEFTGRDEPTVIT
;
A
#
# COMPACT_ATOMS: atom_id res chain seq x y z
N MET A 1 47.79 -12.32 11.93
CA MET A 1 46.61 -11.85 12.69
C MET A 1 45.72 -12.97 13.28
N ARG A 2 46.22 -14.20 13.51
CA ARG A 2 45.43 -15.27 14.17
C ARG A 2 45.41 -15.12 15.70
N GLY A 3 44.74 -14.10 16.22
CA GLY A 3 44.59 -13.83 17.67
C GLY A 3 45.84 -13.33 18.42
N TYR A 4 47.05 -13.44 17.86
CA TYR A 4 48.30 -12.97 18.48
C TYR A 4 48.51 -11.44 18.41
N LEU A 5 47.51 -10.65 18.84
CA LEU A 5 47.53 -9.19 18.75
C LEU A 5 48.74 -8.55 19.43
N ASN A 6 49.17 -9.08 20.59
CA ASN A 6 50.33 -8.57 21.31
C ASN A 6 51.65 -8.73 20.52
N ILE A 7 51.78 -9.76 19.69
CA ILE A 7 52.95 -9.94 18.82
C ILE A 7 52.92 -8.92 17.67
N ALA A 8 51.75 -8.69 17.06
CA ALA A 8 51.59 -7.66 16.03
C ALA A 8 51.91 -6.25 16.58
N ARG A 9 51.47 -5.94 17.81
CA ARG A 9 51.82 -4.68 18.50
C ARG A 9 53.32 -4.49 18.72
N ILE A 10 54.08 -5.56 18.98
CA ILE A 10 55.54 -5.50 19.12
C ILE A 10 56.21 -5.32 17.76
N LEU A 11 55.79 -6.07 16.74
CA LEU A 11 56.38 -6.01 15.40
C LEU A 11 56.21 -4.63 14.75
N ILE A 12 55.02 -4.05 14.77
CA ILE A 12 54.77 -2.72 14.20
C ILE A 12 55.57 -1.64 14.96
N LYS A 13 55.62 -1.71 16.30
CA LYS A 13 56.50 -0.83 17.11
C LYS A 13 57.99 -1.00 16.83
N SER A 14 58.39 -2.12 16.21
CA SER A 14 59.76 -2.41 15.80
C SER A 14 60.04 -2.06 14.33
N GLY A 15 59.11 -1.34 13.66
CA GLY A 15 59.26 -0.91 12.27
C GLY A 15 58.85 -1.93 11.21
N ALA A 16 58.06 -2.96 11.57
CA ALA A 16 57.49 -3.87 10.57
C ALA A 16 56.44 -3.14 9.71
N ASP A 17 56.55 -3.25 8.39
CA ASP A 17 55.61 -2.66 7.45
C ASP A 17 54.21 -3.27 7.58
N VAL A 18 53.25 -2.41 7.91
CA VAL A 18 51.82 -2.74 8.10
C VAL A 18 51.10 -3.02 6.77
N ASN A 19 51.69 -2.57 5.64
CA ASN A 19 51.15 -2.65 4.29
C ASN A 19 51.85 -3.70 3.40
N LEU A 20 52.77 -4.50 3.96
CA LEU A 20 53.49 -5.53 3.23
C LEU A 20 52.54 -6.56 2.60
N VAL A 21 52.51 -6.64 1.27
CA VAL A 21 51.69 -7.63 0.54
C VAL A 21 52.49 -8.92 0.34
N ASP A 22 52.00 -10.04 0.88
CA ASP A 22 52.54 -11.38 0.62
C ASP A 22 51.53 -12.27 -0.14
N GLU A 23 51.86 -13.54 -0.34
CA GLU A 23 51.00 -14.53 -1.04
C GLU A 23 49.69 -14.87 -0.30
N CYS A 24 49.54 -14.42 0.95
CA CYS A 24 48.33 -14.48 1.76
C CYS A 24 47.55 -13.14 1.82
N GLY A 25 48.08 -12.07 1.20
CA GLY A 25 47.50 -10.73 1.10
C GLY A 25 48.10 -9.72 2.08
N THR A 26 47.44 -8.56 2.24
CA THR A 26 47.83 -7.59 3.27
C THR A 26 47.56 -8.13 4.69
N PRO A 27 48.26 -7.64 5.74
CA PRO A 27 47.93 -7.94 7.12
C PRO A 27 46.46 -7.62 7.47
N LEU A 28 45.91 -6.56 6.88
CA LEU A 28 44.52 -6.12 7.02
C LEU A 28 43.55 -7.13 6.38
N ASN A 29 43.77 -7.53 5.12
CA ASN A 29 42.98 -8.59 4.50
C ASN A 29 43.09 -9.91 5.28
N ARG A 30 44.25 -10.23 5.84
CA ARG A 30 44.38 -11.41 6.72
C ARG A 30 43.59 -11.28 8.01
N ALA A 31 43.51 -10.10 8.63
CA ALA A 31 42.68 -9.86 9.81
C ALA A 31 41.18 -10.06 9.49
N ILE A 32 40.72 -9.55 8.33
CA ILE A 32 39.32 -9.69 7.88
C ILE A 32 39.00 -11.15 7.48
N ARG A 33 39.91 -11.85 6.79
CA ARG A 33 39.73 -13.28 6.43
C ARG A 33 39.59 -14.19 7.65
N GLU A 34 40.33 -13.90 8.71
CA GLU A 34 40.34 -14.60 10.00
C GLU A 34 39.32 -14.02 11.01
N GLU A 35 38.45 -13.10 10.55
CA GLU A 35 37.30 -12.51 11.29
C GLU A 35 37.70 -11.83 12.63
N ASN A 36 38.94 -11.35 12.72
CA ASN A 36 39.53 -10.85 13.96
C ASN A 36 39.42 -9.32 14.09
N TRP A 37 38.30 -8.86 14.65
CA TRP A 37 37.96 -7.44 14.78
C TRP A 37 39.05 -6.59 15.45
N ASP A 38 39.61 -7.03 16.58
CA ASP A 38 40.68 -6.29 17.27
C ASP A 38 41.93 -6.11 16.41
N SER A 39 42.23 -7.09 15.54
CA SER A 39 43.32 -6.98 14.56
C SER A 39 42.99 -6.04 13.41
N VAL A 40 41.75 -6.01 12.92
CA VAL A 40 41.31 -5.07 11.88
C VAL A 40 41.49 -3.64 12.40
N ARG A 41 40.86 -3.33 13.54
CA ARG A 41 40.92 -2.01 14.18
C ARG A 41 42.37 -1.58 14.45
N PHE A 42 43.17 -2.44 15.10
CA PHE A 42 44.55 -2.11 15.44
C PHE A 42 45.44 -1.85 14.20
N LEU A 43 45.26 -2.58 13.11
CA LEU A 43 46.03 -2.36 11.88
C LEU A 43 45.69 -1.02 11.23
N THR A 44 44.40 -0.69 11.12
CA THR A 44 43.96 0.61 10.58
C THR A 44 44.43 1.77 11.48
N GLU A 45 44.31 1.65 12.81
CA GLU A 45 44.90 2.59 13.78
C GLU A 45 46.44 2.69 13.68
N SER A 46 47.11 1.72 13.05
CA SER A 46 48.56 1.69 12.82
C SER A 46 48.98 2.13 11.41
N GLY A 47 48.07 2.67 10.60
CA GLY A 47 48.37 3.15 9.24
C GLY A 47 48.29 2.08 8.15
N ALA A 48 47.52 1.01 8.36
CA ALA A 48 47.16 0.10 7.26
C ALA A 48 46.29 0.82 6.22
N ASP A 49 46.71 0.76 4.96
CA ASP A 49 45.95 1.31 3.83
C ASP A 49 44.70 0.45 3.57
N VAL A 50 43.54 1.01 3.90
CA VAL A 50 42.22 0.40 3.73
C VAL A 50 41.81 0.23 2.26
N ASN A 51 42.57 0.79 1.31
CA ASN A 51 42.40 0.65 -0.13
C ASN A 51 43.37 -0.36 -0.76
N LEU A 52 44.42 -0.81 -0.05
CA LEU A 52 45.46 -1.67 -0.62
C LEU A 52 44.94 -3.09 -0.90
N ALA A 53 44.66 -3.35 -2.18
CA ALA A 53 44.28 -4.66 -2.67
C ALA A 53 45.43 -5.67 -2.60
N ASP A 54 45.11 -6.93 -2.34
CA ASP A 54 45.95 -8.05 -2.73
C ASP A 54 45.61 -8.54 -4.15
N GLU A 55 46.10 -9.73 -4.53
CA GLU A 55 45.84 -10.28 -5.88
C GLU A 55 44.34 -10.44 -6.20
N TYR A 56 43.46 -10.54 -5.20
CA TYR A 56 42.04 -10.86 -5.41
C TYR A 56 41.09 -9.80 -4.88
N GLU A 57 41.39 -9.19 -3.72
CA GLU A 57 40.42 -8.41 -2.94
C GLU A 57 41.05 -7.14 -2.32
N THR A 58 40.30 -6.06 -2.33
CA THR A 58 40.46 -4.92 -1.41
C THR A 58 39.91 -5.29 -0.03
N PRO A 59 40.33 -4.63 1.07
CA PRO A 59 39.73 -4.82 2.39
C PRO A 59 38.20 -4.70 2.37
N LEU A 60 37.67 -3.73 1.62
CA LEU A 60 36.24 -3.47 1.51
C LEU A 60 35.49 -4.53 0.68
N THR A 61 36.05 -5.01 -0.44
CA THR A 61 35.43 -6.09 -1.23
C THR A 61 35.42 -7.42 -0.46
N LEU A 62 36.49 -7.74 0.26
CA LEU A 62 36.56 -8.92 1.14
C LEU A 62 35.55 -8.84 2.30
N ALA A 63 35.45 -7.69 2.98
CA ALA A 63 34.47 -7.47 4.06
C ALA A 63 33.03 -7.60 3.55
N ALA A 64 32.76 -7.06 2.35
CA ALA A 64 31.49 -7.22 1.65
C ALA A 64 31.22 -8.69 1.26
N TRP A 65 32.21 -9.44 0.76
CA TRP A 65 32.05 -10.85 0.38
C TRP A 65 31.71 -11.76 1.57
N LYS A 66 32.31 -11.44 2.72
CA LYS A 66 32.13 -12.13 4.01
C LYS A 66 30.80 -11.87 4.69
N GLY A 67 30.14 -10.73 4.46
CA GLY A 67 28.94 -10.32 5.21
C GLY A 67 29.24 -9.59 6.52
N HIS A 68 30.41 -8.97 6.64
CA HIS A 68 30.85 -8.33 7.89
C HIS A 68 30.48 -6.83 7.92
N ARG A 69 29.19 -6.52 8.10
CA ARG A 69 28.64 -5.14 8.04
C ARG A 69 29.33 -4.11 8.94
N GLN A 70 29.81 -4.51 10.12
CA GLN A 70 30.60 -3.65 11.03
C GLN A 70 32.00 -3.34 10.49
N VAL A 71 32.63 -4.30 9.80
CA VAL A 71 33.94 -4.12 9.15
C VAL A 71 33.80 -3.22 7.92
N VAL A 72 32.74 -3.43 7.11
CA VAL A 72 32.42 -2.54 5.96
C VAL A 72 32.25 -1.08 6.43
N GLN A 73 31.56 -0.86 7.54
CA GLN A 73 31.39 0.48 8.12
C GLN A 73 32.71 1.13 8.48
N PHE A 74 33.48 0.48 9.35
CA PHE A 74 34.73 1.03 9.87
C PHE A 74 35.78 1.25 8.76
N LEU A 75 35.81 0.42 7.72
CA LEU A 75 36.69 0.64 6.58
C LEU A 75 36.30 1.91 5.81
N ILE A 76 35.01 2.16 5.58
CA ILE A 76 34.53 3.38 4.90
C ILE A 76 34.76 4.63 5.77
N GLU A 77 34.45 4.55 7.07
CA GLU A 77 34.78 5.60 8.05
C GLU A 77 36.29 5.90 8.12
N SER A 78 37.13 4.90 7.80
CA SER A 78 38.59 5.03 7.72
C SER A 78 39.11 5.41 6.32
N GLY A 79 38.25 5.80 5.39
CA GLY A 79 38.64 6.28 4.05
C GLY A 79 38.77 5.21 2.96
N ALA A 80 38.12 4.06 3.09
CA ALA A 80 38.04 3.08 2.01
C ALA A 80 37.13 3.61 0.88
N ASN A 81 37.67 3.67 -0.33
CA ASN A 81 36.95 4.06 -1.53
C ASN A 81 35.89 3.00 -1.86
N VAL A 82 34.62 3.37 -1.65
CA VAL A 82 33.42 2.55 -1.85
C VAL A 82 33.29 1.97 -3.27
N ASN A 83 33.90 2.64 -4.25
CA ASN A 83 33.88 2.27 -5.67
C ASN A 83 35.19 1.60 -6.13
N LEU A 84 36.13 1.30 -5.24
CA LEU A 84 37.41 0.70 -5.63
C LEU A 84 37.21 -0.74 -6.12
N LEU A 85 37.36 -0.92 -7.43
CA LEU A 85 37.38 -2.22 -8.07
C LEU A 85 38.55 -3.05 -7.52
N SER A 86 38.30 -4.31 -7.16
CA SER A 86 39.36 -5.31 -7.04
C SER A 86 39.85 -5.73 -8.45
N LYS A 87 40.57 -6.85 -8.58
CA LYS A 87 40.95 -7.40 -9.89
C LYS A 87 39.76 -7.63 -10.84
N GLN A 88 38.53 -7.79 -10.31
CA GLN A 88 37.33 -8.11 -11.11
C GLN A 88 35.97 -7.56 -10.60
N LYS A 89 35.85 -7.08 -9.35
CA LYS A 89 34.55 -6.79 -8.69
C LYS A 89 34.53 -5.45 -7.95
N THR A 90 33.39 -4.79 -7.84
CA THR A 90 33.18 -3.69 -6.88
C THR A 90 32.71 -4.24 -5.53
N PRO A 91 32.77 -3.47 -4.43
CA PRO A 91 32.12 -3.85 -3.17
C PRO A 91 30.61 -4.08 -3.34
N LEU A 92 29.95 -3.28 -4.19
CA LEU A 92 28.51 -3.34 -4.41
C LEU A 92 28.09 -4.58 -5.21
N THR A 93 28.76 -4.92 -6.33
CA THR A 93 28.47 -6.17 -7.06
C THR A 93 28.80 -7.39 -6.21
N THR A 94 29.83 -7.30 -5.37
CA THR A 94 30.20 -8.34 -4.40
C THR A 94 29.12 -8.58 -3.35
N ALA A 95 28.60 -7.52 -2.71
CA ALA A 95 27.53 -7.63 -1.72
C ALA A 95 26.23 -8.15 -2.35
N ALA A 96 25.85 -7.65 -3.52
CA ALA A 96 24.67 -8.11 -4.27
C ALA A 96 24.79 -9.59 -4.70
N TRP A 97 25.96 -10.03 -5.16
CA TRP A 97 26.21 -11.43 -5.54
C TRP A 97 26.16 -12.40 -4.35
N ARG A 98 26.42 -11.89 -3.14
CA ARG A 98 26.41 -12.65 -1.89
C ARG A 98 25.13 -12.46 -1.08
N GLU A 99 24.18 -11.69 -1.62
CA GLU A 99 22.84 -11.42 -1.06
C GLU A 99 22.85 -10.70 0.31
N HIS A 100 23.96 -10.03 0.65
CA HIS A 100 24.12 -9.26 1.89
C HIS A 100 23.42 -7.90 1.82
N TRP A 101 22.09 -7.90 1.96
CA TRP A 101 21.21 -6.74 1.84
C TRP A 101 21.67 -5.51 2.65
N ASP A 102 22.08 -5.71 3.90
CA ASP A 102 22.46 -4.65 4.84
C ASP A 102 23.77 -3.94 4.45
N ILE A 103 24.67 -4.67 3.79
CA ILE A 103 25.88 -4.14 3.17
C ILE A 103 25.56 -3.45 1.85
N VAL A 104 24.70 -4.02 1.01
CA VAL A 104 24.25 -3.37 -0.24
C VAL A 104 23.66 -1.99 0.04
N LYS A 105 22.72 -1.89 0.99
CA LYS A 105 22.09 -0.62 1.38
C LYS A 105 23.15 0.41 1.82
N PHE A 106 24.03 0.01 2.73
CA PHE A 106 25.04 0.90 3.29
C PHE A 106 26.11 1.34 2.29
N LEU A 107 26.51 0.48 1.35
CA LEU A 107 27.43 0.86 0.28
C LEU A 107 26.83 1.97 -0.59
N ILE A 108 25.56 1.85 -0.96
CA ILE A 108 24.84 2.87 -1.75
C ILE A 108 24.70 4.18 -0.95
N GLU A 109 24.33 4.10 0.34
CA GLU A 109 24.31 5.25 1.26
C GLU A 109 25.70 5.92 1.41
N SER A 110 26.77 5.14 1.26
CA SER A 110 28.16 5.61 1.29
C SER A 110 28.69 6.11 -0.06
N GLY A 111 27.83 6.24 -1.08
CA GLY A 111 28.20 6.75 -2.41
C GLY A 111 28.69 5.69 -3.41
N ALA A 112 28.31 4.41 -3.24
CA ALA A 112 28.55 3.40 -4.26
C ALA A 112 27.78 3.73 -5.56
N ASP A 113 28.49 3.70 -6.69
CA ASP A 113 27.89 3.86 -8.01
C ASP A 113 27.09 2.60 -8.37
N VAL A 114 25.76 2.75 -8.33
CA VAL A 114 24.77 1.71 -8.69
C VAL A 114 24.89 1.22 -10.13
N ASN A 115 25.56 1.99 -11.00
CA ASN A 115 25.79 1.69 -12.40
C ASN A 115 27.17 1.10 -12.69
N PHE A 116 28.09 1.07 -11.72
CA PHE A 116 29.45 0.60 -11.97
C PHE A 116 29.48 -0.92 -12.19
N ALA A 117 29.39 -1.29 -13.48
CA ALA A 117 29.53 -2.66 -13.94
C ALA A 117 30.92 -3.21 -13.62
N ASP A 118 30.95 -4.43 -13.10
CA ASP A 118 32.21 -5.13 -12.85
C ASP A 118 32.64 -5.99 -14.04
N SER A 119 33.65 -6.85 -13.86
CA SER A 119 34.13 -7.75 -14.93
C SER A 119 33.13 -8.84 -15.35
N TYR A 120 31.90 -8.80 -14.86
CA TYR A 120 30.80 -9.70 -15.20
C TYR A 120 29.52 -8.93 -15.55
N ALA A 121 29.04 -8.03 -14.70
CA ALA A 121 27.73 -7.39 -14.86
C ALA A 121 27.52 -6.13 -13.98
N THR A 122 26.41 -5.42 -14.21
CA THR A 122 25.91 -4.36 -13.31
C THR A 122 25.38 -4.94 -11.99
N PRO A 123 25.36 -4.14 -10.91
CA PRO A 123 24.66 -4.50 -9.66
C PRO A 123 23.21 -4.95 -9.89
N LEU A 124 22.46 -4.24 -10.75
CA LEU A 124 21.05 -4.52 -11.03
C LEU A 124 20.86 -5.88 -11.72
N TYR A 125 21.67 -6.16 -12.75
CA TYR A 125 21.66 -7.46 -13.42
C TYR A 125 21.98 -8.60 -12.44
N ILE A 126 22.94 -8.39 -11.54
CA ILE A 126 23.30 -9.38 -10.50
C ILE A 126 22.12 -9.63 -9.56
N ALA A 127 21.44 -8.58 -9.10
CA ALA A 127 20.29 -8.69 -8.22
C ALA A 127 19.13 -9.48 -8.85
N ILE A 128 18.78 -9.16 -10.10
CA ILE A 128 17.74 -9.86 -10.87
C ILE A 128 18.13 -11.33 -11.11
N ARG A 129 19.39 -11.60 -11.48
CA ARG A 129 19.90 -12.97 -11.67
C ARG A 129 19.89 -13.80 -10.39
N LYS A 130 20.01 -13.15 -9.23
CA LYS A 130 19.93 -13.78 -7.90
C LYS A 130 18.53 -13.84 -7.31
N GLU A 131 17.51 -13.33 -8.01
CA GLU A 131 16.14 -13.22 -7.49
C GLU A 131 16.06 -12.38 -6.19
N ASN A 132 17.07 -11.53 -5.96
CA ASN A 132 17.13 -10.63 -4.82
C ASN A 132 16.38 -9.35 -5.15
N TRP A 133 15.05 -9.46 -5.06
CA TRP A 133 14.12 -8.44 -5.52
C TRP A 133 14.20 -7.14 -4.71
N ASP A 134 14.47 -7.22 -3.40
CA ASP A 134 14.73 -6.04 -2.57
C ASP A 134 15.94 -5.25 -3.09
N VAL A 135 17.06 -5.92 -3.38
CA VAL A 135 18.25 -5.26 -3.97
C VAL A 135 17.94 -4.73 -5.38
N ALA A 136 17.24 -5.48 -6.22
CA ALA A 136 16.89 -5.03 -7.57
C ALA A 136 16.03 -3.75 -7.53
N LYS A 137 15.00 -3.74 -6.68
CA LYS A 137 14.12 -2.58 -6.41
C LYS A 137 14.92 -1.38 -5.93
N PHE A 138 15.72 -1.55 -4.88
CA PHE A 138 16.51 -0.48 -4.27
C PHE A 138 17.56 0.12 -5.24
N LEU A 139 18.14 -0.71 -6.12
CA LEU A 139 19.04 -0.22 -7.18
C LEU A 139 18.29 0.59 -8.25
N ILE A 140 17.12 0.14 -8.70
CA ILE A 140 16.28 0.88 -9.67
C ILE A 140 15.82 2.22 -9.07
N GLU A 141 15.44 2.22 -7.79
CA GLU A 141 15.09 3.43 -7.04
C GLU A 141 16.29 4.38 -6.90
N GLY A 142 17.47 3.84 -6.58
CA GLY A 142 18.75 4.56 -6.48
C GLY A 142 19.38 5.01 -7.81
N GLY A 143 18.71 4.82 -8.96
CA GLY A 143 19.17 5.34 -10.25
C GLY A 143 20.00 4.38 -11.11
N ALA A 144 19.88 3.06 -10.91
CA ALA A 144 20.48 2.08 -11.82
C ALA A 144 19.81 2.12 -13.20
N ASP A 145 20.60 2.22 -14.26
CA ASP A 145 20.16 2.17 -15.64
C ASP A 145 19.71 0.75 -15.99
N VAL A 146 18.39 0.63 -16.14
CA VAL A 146 17.66 -0.58 -16.50
C VAL A 146 17.98 -1.07 -17.92
N ASN A 147 18.70 -0.27 -18.70
CA ASN A 147 19.17 -0.55 -20.06
C ASN A 147 20.67 -0.87 -20.12
N LEU A 148 21.41 -0.80 -19.02
CA LEU A 148 22.85 -1.07 -19.01
C LEU A 148 23.13 -2.57 -19.05
N ALA A 149 23.61 -3.04 -20.21
CA ALA A 149 23.85 -4.45 -20.49
C ALA A 149 25.05 -5.03 -19.72
N ASP A 150 25.06 -6.35 -19.54
CA ASP A 150 26.25 -7.09 -19.12
C ASP A 150 27.34 -7.10 -20.22
N ARG A 151 28.52 -7.62 -19.88
CA ARG A 151 29.67 -7.75 -20.80
C ARG A 151 29.44 -8.68 -22.01
N TYR A 152 28.28 -9.32 -22.10
CA TYR A 152 27.87 -10.22 -23.18
C TYR A 152 26.70 -9.62 -23.99
N GLY A 153 26.28 -8.38 -23.71
CA GLY A 153 25.19 -7.69 -24.39
C GLY A 153 23.79 -8.04 -23.88
N ASN A 154 23.66 -8.72 -22.73
CA ASN A 154 22.37 -9.05 -22.15
C ASN A 154 21.86 -7.88 -21.28
N LEU A 155 20.71 -7.32 -21.64
CA LEU A 155 19.98 -6.36 -20.81
C LEU A 155 19.44 -7.03 -19.53
N PRO A 156 19.26 -6.29 -18.41
CA PRO A 156 18.65 -6.82 -17.19
C PRO A 156 17.27 -7.49 -17.42
N VAL A 157 16.47 -6.96 -18.37
CA VAL A 157 15.15 -7.54 -18.73
C VAL A 157 15.25 -8.96 -19.29
N LYS A 158 16.36 -9.32 -19.95
CA LYS A 158 16.53 -10.67 -20.52
C LYS A 158 16.65 -11.74 -19.43
N VAL A 159 17.37 -11.43 -18.34
CA VAL A 159 17.48 -12.33 -17.19
C VAL A 159 16.17 -12.35 -16.39
N TRP A 160 15.47 -11.20 -16.33
CA TRP A 160 14.15 -11.11 -15.72
C TRP A 160 13.13 -12.08 -16.36
N GLN A 161 13.17 -12.30 -17.69
CA GLN A 161 12.22 -13.20 -18.38
C GLN A 161 12.25 -14.64 -17.85
N GLU A 162 13.40 -15.11 -17.36
CA GLU A 162 13.56 -16.44 -16.76
C GLU A 162 12.96 -16.54 -15.36
N LYS A 163 12.59 -15.40 -14.74
CA LYS A 163 12.28 -15.26 -13.29
C LYS A 163 10.95 -14.59 -12.98
N GLN A 164 10.39 -13.81 -13.90
CA GLN A 164 8.99 -13.35 -13.92
C GLN A 164 8.51 -12.50 -12.71
N ASN A 165 9.38 -11.76 -12.01
CA ASN A 165 8.94 -10.84 -10.94
C ASN A 165 8.33 -9.54 -11.50
N PHE A 166 7.00 -9.47 -11.60
CA PHE A 166 6.33 -8.34 -12.25
C PHE A 166 6.47 -6.97 -11.54
N GLU A 167 6.76 -6.91 -10.23
CA GLU A 167 7.05 -5.62 -9.57
C GLU A 167 8.33 -4.99 -10.14
N ILE A 168 9.39 -5.81 -10.29
CA ILE A 168 10.66 -5.35 -10.84
C ILE A 168 10.54 -4.96 -12.32
N LEU A 169 9.73 -5.67 -13.11
CA LEU A 169 9.45 -5.26 -14.49
C LEU A 169 8.76 -3.89 -14.54
N ASN A 170 7.70 -3.68 -13.74
CA ASN A 170 6.98 -2.40 -13.70
C ASN A 170 7.92 -1.25 -13.33
N ARG A 171 8.77 -1.44 -12.31
CA ARG A 171 9.78 -0.45 -11.90
C ARG A 171 10.82 -0.18 -12.99
N MET A 172 11.20 -1.19 -13.77
CA MET A 172 12.07 -1.01 -14.93
C MET A 172 11.38 -0.22 -16.05
N ILE A 173 10.10 -0.50 -16.32
CA ILE A 173 9.26 0.25 -17.27
C ILE A 173 9.18 1.73 -16.85
N GLU A 174 8.90 2.01 -15.58
CA GLU A 174 8.85 3.37 -15.01
C GLU A 174 10.17 4.14 -15.15
N LYS A 175 11.32 3.46 -15.11
CA LYS A 175 12.66 4.06 -15.35
C LYS A 175 13.07 4.06 -16.84
N GLY A 176 12.16 3.85 -17.77
CA GLY A 176 12.44 3.97 -19.20
C GLY A 176 13.25 2.81 -19.77
N LEU A 177 12.88 1.58 -19.41
CA LEU A 177 13.33 0.37 -20.09
C LEU A 177 13.09 0.46 -21.61
N LYS A 178 14.02 -0.13 -22.38
CA LYS A 178 13.95 -0.27 -23.82
C LYS A 178 13.82 -1.75 -24.18
N VAL A 179 12.70 -2.09 -24.82
CA VAL A 179 12.41 -3.45 -25.28
C VAL A 179 13.09 -3.67 -26.63
N ASN A 180 13.69 -4.85 -26.84
CA ASN A 180 14.31 -5.19 -28.13
C ASN A 180 13.29 -5.85 -29.07
N ALA A 181 13.59 -5.91 -30.38
CA ALA A 181 12.70 -6.48 -31.39
C ALA A 181 12.21 -7.92 -31.06
N THR A 182 13.01 -8.75 -30.38
CA THR A 182 12.61 -10.11 -30.02
C THR A 182 11.48 -10.15 -28.99
N LEU A 183 11.43 -9.18 -28.06
CA LEU A 183 10.30 -8.99 -27.14
C LEU A 183 9.19 -8.11 -27.76
N ALA A 184 9.55 -7.17 -28.64
CA ALA A 184 8.61 -6.23 -29.25
C ALA A 184 7.87 -6.79 -30.49
N ASN A 185 8.17 -8.00 -30.95
CA ASN A 185 7.40 -8.63 -32.03
C ASN A 185 6.07 -9.21 -31.52
N ALA A 186 6.05 -9.83 -30.33
CA ALA A 186 4.87 -10.53 -29.81
C ALA A 186 4.62 -10.22 -28.32
N LEU A 187 3.36 -9.96 -27.96
CA LEU A 187 2.94 -9.86 -26.56
C LEU A 187 3.18 -11.20 -25.84
N PRO A 188 3.80 -11.23 -24.64
CA PRO A 188 4.05 -12.48 -23.92
C PRO A 188 2.77 -13.10 -23.32
N GLU A 189 2.68 -14.44 -23.33
CA GLU A 189 1.47 -15.16 -22.88
C GLU A 189 1.13 -14.93 -21.40
N TRP A 190 2.15 -14.81 -20.54
CA TRP A 190 2.01 -14.52 -19.10
C TRP A 190 1.42 -13.13 -18.78
N SER A 191 1.24 -12.26 -19.78
CA SER A 191 0.73 -10.90 -19.61
C SER A 191 -0.79 -10.81 -19.36
N LEU A 192 -1.51 -11.93 -19.48
CA LEU A 192 -2.97 -12.05 -19.29
C LEU A 192 -3.40 -12.73 -17.98
N GLU A 193 -2.49 -12.81 -17.02
CA GLU A 193 -2.86 -13.00 -15.63
C GLU A 193 -3.37 -11.68 -15.03
N LEU A 194 -4.25 -11.78 -14.03
CA LEU A 194 -5.00 -10.64 -13.49
C LEU A 194 -4.11 -9.49 -13.00
N GLU A 195 -4.64 -8.27 -13.11
CA GLU A 195 -4.04 -6.97 -12.73
C GLU A 195 -2.81 -6.52 -13.57
N LYS A 196 -2.36 -7.26 -14.59
CA LYS A 196 -1.15 -6.95 -15.40
C LYS A 196 -1.32 -6.00 -16.60
N VAL A 197 -2.49 -5.38 -16.80
CA VAL A 197 -2.84 -4.57 -17.99
C VAL A 197 -1.81 -3.49 -18.40
N ASN A 198 -1.09 -2.90 -17.44
CA ASN A 198 -0.06 -1.89 -17.72
C ASN A 198 1.12 -2.46 -18.52
N VAL A 199 1.47 -3.74 -18.31
CA VAL A 199 2.54 -4.41 -19.06
C VAL A 199 2.08 -4.68 -20.50
N VAL A 200 0.84 -5.16 -20.68
CA VAL A 200 0.23 -5.33 -22.01
C VAL A 200 0.28 -4.01 -22.79
N LYS A 201 -0.13 -2.90 -22.15
CA LYS A 201 -0.11 -1.57 -22.75
C LYS A 201 1.30 -1.15 -23.17
N TYR A 202 2.27 -1.25 -22.27
CA TYR A 202 3.65 -0.87 -22.55
C TYR A 202 4.26 -1.68 -23.70
N PHE A 203 4.04 -3.00 -23.77
CA PHE A 203 4.55 -3.81 -24.89
C PHE A 203 3.91 -3.41 -26.24
N ILE A 204 2.62 -3.03 -26.25
CA ILE A 204 1.96 -2.47 -27.44
C ILE A 204 2.59 -1.13 -27.84
N GLU A 205 2.87 -0.25 -26.87
CA GLU A 205 3.56 1.03 -27.10
C GLU A 205 5.02 0.84 -27.58
N GLN A 206 5.65 -0.31 -27.30
CA GLN A 206 6.96 -0.71 -27.86
C GLN A 206 6.84 -1.44 -29.23
N GLY A 207 5.64 -1.68 -29.75
CA GLY A 207 5.40 -2.18 -31.12
C GLY A 207 4.79 -3.59 -31.24
N ALA A 208 4.42 -4.25 -30.14
CA ALA A 208 3.98 -5.65 -30.15
C ALA A 208 2.74 -5.93 -31.01
N HIS A 209 2.81 -7.00 -31.82
CA HIS A 209 1.74 -7.39 -32.75
C HIS A 209 0.52 -7.96 -32.01
N VAL A 210 -0.48 -7.09 -31.76
CA VAL A 210 -1.72 -7.37 -31.03
C VAL A 210 -2.49 -8.60 -31.55
N ASN A 211 -2.43 -8.87 -32.87
CA ASN A 211 -3.15 -9.98 -33.53
C ASN A 211 -2.33 -11.26 -33.72
N GLN A 212 -1.09 -11.32 -33.20
CA GLN A 212 -0.27 -12.52 -33.33
C GLN A 212 -0.84 -13.69 -32.51
N LYS A 213 -0.73 -14.90 -33.07
CA LYS A 213 -1.10 -16.15 -32.40
C LYS A 213 0.09 -16.73 -31.65
N HIS A 214 -0.17 -17.24 -30.45
CA HIS A 214 0.78 -18.00 -29.65
C HIS A 214 1.00 -19.41 -30.21
N GLU A 215 1.95 -20.16 -29.65
CA GLU A 215 2.27 -21.54 -30.05
C GLU A 215 1.07 -22.50 -29.87
N ASN A 216 0.15 -22.20 -28.96
CA ASN A 216 -1.11 -22.91 -28.77
C ASN A 216 -2.23 -22.52 -29.76
N GLY A 217 -1.93 -21.64 -30.72
CA GLY A 217 -2.84 -21.19 -31.79
C GLY A 217 -3.86 -20.11 -31.38
N GLN A 218 -3.87 -19.67 -30.12
CA GLN A 218 -4.80 -18.64 -29.62
C GLN A 218 -4.21 -17.24 -29.74
N THR A 219 -5.07 -16.22 -29.80
CA THR A 219 -4.69 -14.81 -29.69
C THR A 219 -4.87 -14.34 -28.25
N LEU A 220 -4.17 -13.27 -27.84
CA LEU A 220 -4.36 -12.68 -26.51
C LEU A 220 -5.82 -12.29 -26.25
N LEU A 221 -6.54 -11.83 -27.28
CA LEU A 221 -7.95 -11.47 -27.17
C LEU A 221 -8.82 -12.68 -26.78
N SER A 222 -8.58 -13.86 -27.38
CA SER A 222 -9.33 -15.08 -27.05
C SER A 222 -8.93 -15.70 -25.71
N MET A 223 -7.72 -15.42 -25.22
CA MET A 223 -7.27 -15.78 -23.87
C MET A 223 -7.89 -14.87 -22.79
N ALA A 224 -7.90 -13.55 -23.00
CA ALA A 224 -8.48 -12.57 -22.07
C ALA A 224 -9.98 -12.87 -21.79
N LEU A 225 -10.74 -13.25 -22.81
CA LEU A 225 -12.14 -13.66 -22.68
C LEU A 225 -12.34 -14.93 -21.84
N LYS A 226 -11.44 -15.92 -21.98
CA LYS A 226 -11.45 -17.16 -21.18
C LYS A 226 -11.08 -16.88 -19.72
N ASN A 227 -10.07 -16.04 -19.49
CA ASN A 227 -9.64 -15.61 -18.16
C ASN A 227 -10.61 -14.60 -17.51
N SER A 228 -11.57 -14.05 -18.27
CA SER A 228 -12.50 -12.99 -17.86
C SER A 228 -11.84 -11.63 -17.56
N ASP A 229 -10.64 -11.38 -18.10
CA ASP A 229 -9.99 -10.07 -17.98
C ASP A 229 -10.60 -9.08 -18.99
N LEU A 230 -11.67 -8.42 -18.55
CA LEU A 230 -12.36 -7.37 -19.30
C LEU A 230 -11.46 -6.16 -19.58
N ARG A 231 -10.45 -5.90 -18.74
CA ARG A 231 -9.60 -4.70 -18.84
C ARG A 231 -8.51 -4.88 -19.88
N SER A 232 -7.89 -6.06 -19.94
CA SER A 232 -7.01 -6.44 -21.05
C SER A 232 -7.79 -6.67 -22.34
N PHE A 233 -8.99 -7.25 -22.30
CA PHE A 233 -9.87 -7.34 -23.48
C PHE A 233 -10.16 -5.95 -24.09
N GLN A 234 -10.56 -4.98 -23.25
CA GLN A 234 -10.79 -3.61 -23.68
C GLN A 234 -9.53 -2.97 -24.30
N LEU A 235 -8.39 -3.06 -23.62
CA LEU A 235 -7.11 -2.52 -24.11
C LEU A 235 -6.73 -3.11 -25.47
N LEU A 236 -6.88 -4.42 -25.64
CA LEU A 236 -6.55 -5.12 -26.89
C LEU A 236 -7.45 -4.64 -28.05
N ILE A 237 -8.77 -4.56 -27.84
CA ILE A 237 -9.72 -4.00 -28.84
C ILE A 237 -9.35 -2.55 -29.19
N GLU A 238 -9.07 -1.71 -28.20
CA GLU A 238 -8.67 -0.31 -28.41
C GLU A 238 -7.30 -0.17 -29.12
N SER A 239 -6.46 -1.21 -29.06
CA SER A 239 -5.16 -1.30 -29.74
C SER A 239 -5.23 -1.98 -31.11
N GLY A 240 -6.42 -2.27 -31.63
CA GLY A 240 -6.60 -2.88 -32.96
C GLY A 240 -6.62 -4.41 -33.00
N ALA A 241 -6.95 -5.07 -31.87
CA ALA A 241 -7.22 -6.51 -31.89
C ALA A 241 -8.45 -6.83 -32.76
N ASP A 242 -8.32 -7.83 -33.63
CA ASP A 242 -9.40 -8.33 -34.47
C ASP A 242 -10.35 -9.21 -33.64
N PRO A 243 -11.60 -8.78 -33.40
CA PRO A 243 -12.58 -9.53 -32.63
C PRO A 243 -13.07 -10.81 -33.32
N ARG A 244 -12.91 -10.95 -34.64
CA ARG A 244 -13.27 -12.14 -35.41
C ARG A 244 -12.36 -13.32 -35.06
N LEU A 245 -11.10 -13.04 -34.70
CA LEU A 245 -10.15 -14.04 -34.18
C LEU A 245 -10.53 -14.64 -32.82
N ALA A 246 -11.59 -14.12 -32.18
CA ALA A 246 -12.20 -14.64 -30.95
C ALA A 246 -13.74 -14.73 -31.04
N GLU A 247 -14.31 -14.82 -32.26
CA GLU A 247 -15.76 -14.75 -32.50
C GLU A 247 -16.59 -15.75 -31.66
N ALA A 248 -16.09 -16.98 -31.50
CA ALA A 248 -16.77 -18.02 -30.75
C ALA A 248 -16.83 -17.68 -29.26
N GLU A 249 -15.69 -17.31 -28.67
CA GLU A 249 -15.57 -16.90 -27.28
C GLU A 249 -16.40 -15.65 -26.97
N ILE A 250 -16.42 -14.64 -27.85
CA ILE A 250 -17.23 -13.43 -27.66
C ILE A 250 -18.72 -13.76 -27.67
N LYS A 251 -19.19 -14.58 -28.63
CA LYS A 251 -20.60 -15.00 -28.70
C LYS A 251 -21.01 -15.83 -27.49
N GLU A 252 -20.15 -16.75 -27.05
CA GLU A 252 -20.38 -17.53 -25.83
C GLU A 252 -20.48 -16.62 -24.60
N LYS A 253 -19.52 -15.69 -24.42
CA LYS A 253 -19.47 -14.77 -23.29
C LYS A 253 -20.72 -13.89 -23.24
N ILE A 254 -21.16 -13.28 -24.36
CA ILE A 254 -22.40 -12.48 -24.44
C ILE A 254 -23.64 -13.26 -24.00
N THR A 255 -23.68 -14.59 -24.17
CA THR A 255 -24.82 -15.41 -23.73
C THR A 255 -24.78 -15.86 -22.27
N LYS A 256 -23.60 -15.82 -21.62
CA LYS A 256 -23.37 -16.33 -20.26
C LYS A 256 -23.10 -15.24 -19.22
N ASP A 257 -22.60 -14.10 -19.66
CA ASP A 257 -22.09 -13.00 -18.84
C ASP A 257 -22.93 -11.75 -19.11
N ARG A 258 -23.81 -11.42 -18.16
CA ARG A 258 -24.77 -10.31 -18.27
C ARG A 258 -24.05 -8.97 -18.32
N ASP A 259 -22.96 -8.82 -17.59
CA ASP A 259 -22.27 -7.55 -17.43
C ASP A 259 -21.32 -7.30 -18.61
N PHE A 260 -20.72 -8.35 -19.18
CA PHE A 260 -20.10 -8.28 -20.51
C PHE A 260 -21.14 -7.92 -21.59
N ALA A 261 -22.35 -8.48 -21.54
CA ALA A 261 -23.44 -8.13 -22.45
C ALA A 261 -24.04 -6.72 -22.20
N ILE A 262 -23.66 -6.04 -21.11
CA ILE A 262 -23.93 -4.61 -20.86
C ILE A 262 -22.74 -3.76 -21.34
N TYR A 263 -21.49 -4.17 -21.04
CA TYR A 263 -20.26 -3.53 -21.52
C TYR A 263 -20.23 -3.40 -23.05
N MET A 264 -20.61 -4.45 -23.78
CA MET A 264 -20.72 -4.40 -25.25
C MET A 264 -21.71 -3.34 -25.75
N LYS A 265 -22.72 -2.97 -24.94
CA LYS A 265 -23.71 -1.92 -25.23
C LYS A 265 -23.30 -0.53 -24.70
N SER A 266 -22.10 -0.38 -24.16
CA SER A 266 -21.68 0.88 -23.54
C SER A 266 -21.57 2.01 -24.59
N PRO A 267 -22.01 3.24 -24.27
CA PRO A 267 -21.84 4.39 -25.18
C PRO A 267 -20.38 4.68 -25.52
N ASP A 268 -19.44 4.30 -24.65
CA ASP A 268 -18.00 4.42 -24.91
C ASP A 268 -17.58 3.52 -26.08
N LEU A 269 -18.00 2.25 -26.10
CA LEU A 269 -17.74 1.33 -27.21
C LEU A 269 -18.47 1.73 -28.51
N GLU A 270 -19.68 2.31 -28.42
CA GLU A 270 -20.34 2.95 -29.57
C GLU A 270 -19.60 4.20 -30.08
N SER A 271 -18.95 4.97 -29.20
CA SER A 271 -18.14 6.14 -29.60
C SER A 271 -16.80 5.71 -30.23
N LYS A 272 -16.22 4.61 -29.74
CA LYS A 272 -14.92 4.06 -30.19
C LYS A 272 -15.05 3.32 -31.52
N THR A 273 -16.13 2.57 -31.75
CA THR A 273 -16.45 2.01 -33.07
C THR A 273 -16.68 3.09 -34.14
N LYS A 274 -17.24 4.26 -33.76
CA LYS A 274 -17.29 5.45 -34.64
C LYS A 274 -15.91 6.08 -34.86
N LYS A 275 -15.03 6.15 -33.85
CA LYS A 275 -13.65 6.62 -34.03
C LYS A 275 -12.82 5.71 -34.94
N LEU A 276 -13.01 4.39 -34.87
CA LEU A 276 -12.38 3.41 -35.77
C LEU A 276 -12.78 3.60 -37.24
N THR A 277 -13.96 4.16 -37.52
CA THR A 277 -14.43 4.50 -38.88
C THR A 277 -14.09 5.93 -39.33
N ILE A 278 -13.38 6.71 -38.50
CA ILE A 278 -13.04 8.13 -38.76
C ILE A 278 -11.51 8.36 -38.83
N ARG A 279 -10.70 7.52 -38.18
CA ARG A 279 -9.23 7.60 -38.23
C ARG A 279 -8.65 6.86 -39.45
N GLU A 280 -8.76 7.43 -40.64
CA GLU A 280 -8.08 6.88 -41.82
C GLU A 280 -7.34 7.92 -42.67
N ASN A 281 -6.03 7.72 -42.78
CA ASN A 281 -5.32 7.78 -44.04
C ASN A 281 -4.49 6.48 -44.15
N ASP A 282 -4.35 5.99 -45.38
CA ASP A 282 -3.54 4.85 -45.85
C ASP A 282 -3.92 3.38 -45.51
N ALA A 283 -3.91 2.60 -46.60
CA ALA A 283 -3.72 1.15 -46.76
C ALA A 283 -4.60 0.09 -46.05
N SER A 284 -5.13 0.31 -44.85
CA SER A 284 -5.74 -0.78 -44.02
C SER A 284 -7.27 -0.98 -44.16
N LYS A 285 -7.86 -0.37 -45.19
CA LYS A 285 -9.29 -0.02 -45.28
C LYS A 285 -10.35 -1.12 -45.20
N GLU A 286 -10.08 -2.31 -45.74
CA GLU A 286 -11.09 -3.37 -45.75
C GLU A 286 -11.20 -4.04 -44.38
N GLU A 287 -10.05 -4.36 -43.76
CA GLU A 287 -9.98 -5.04 -42.47
C GLU A 287 -10.48 -4.16 -41.30
N SER A 288 -10.17 -2.85 -41.32
CA SER A 288 -10.69 -1.86 -40.37
C SER A 288 -12.23 -1.79 -40.41
N THR A 289 -12.79 -1.73 -41.62
CA THR A 289 -14.23 -1.59 -41.87
C THR A 289 -14.99 -2.85 -41.47
N GLU A 290 -14.48 -4.04 -41.81
CA GLU A 290 -15.11 -5.31 -41.41
C GLU A 290 -15.13 -5.49 -39.89
N ASN A 291 -14.05 -5.12 -39.18
CA ASN A 291 -14.00 -5.18 -37.72
C ASN A 291 -15.03 -4.26 -37.06
N ALA A 292 -15.20 -3.04 -37.56
CA ALA A 292 -16.23 -2.11 -37.08
C ALA A 292 -17.66 -2.64 -37.34
N LEU A 293 -17.93 -3.21 -38.51
CA LEU A 293 -19.22 -3.82 -38.86
C LEU A 293 -19.53 -5.06 -37.99
N PHE A 294 -18.53 -5.88 -37.70
CA PHE A 294 -18.66 -7.06 -36.84
C PHE A 294 -19.02 -6.68 -35.39
N LEU A 295 -18.35 -5.67 -34.82
CA LEU A 295 -18.70 -5.16 -33.49
C LEU A 295 -20.14 -4.61 -33.44
N GLN A 296 -20.57 -3.85 -34.46
CA GLN A 296 -21.97 -3.40 -34.57
C GLN A 296 -22.98 -4.56 -34.69
N ALA A 297 -22.61 -5.68 -35.31
CA ALA A 297 -23.45 -6.87 -35.39
C ALA A 297 -23.59 -7.55 -34.01
N LEU A 298 -22.50 -7.66 -33.25
CA LEU A 298 -22.51 -8.17 -31.88
C LEU A 298 -23.34 -7.29 -30.92
N GLN A 299 -23.23 -5.96 -31.06
CA GLN A 299 -24.06 -4.99 -30.30
C GLN A 299 -25.56 -5.22 -30.54
N LYS A 300 -25.96 -5.37 -31.80
CA LYS A 300 -27.35 -5.70 -32.18
C LYS A 300 -27.79 -7.06 -31.62
N ALA A 301 -26.94 -8.08 -31.69
CA ALA A 301 -27.23 -9.41 -31.15
C ALA A 301 -27.47 -9.37 -29.62
N ALA A 302 -26.63 -8.66 -28.87
CA ALA A 302 -26.78 -8.48 -27.43
C ALA A 302 -28.08 -7.73 -27.05
N GLY A 303 -28.65 -6.93 -27.96
CA GLY A 303 -29.93 -6.23 -27.79
C GLY A 303 -31.19 -7.08 -28.05
N CYS A 304 -31.06 -8.25 -28.70
CA CYS A 304 -32.21 -9.05 -29.15
C CYS A 304 -32.78 -10.05 -28.12
N GLN A 305 -32.18 -10.18 -26.94
CA GLN A 305 -32.72 -11.03 -25.86
C GLN A 305 -33.95 -10.38 -25.20
N LYS A 306 -35.15 -10.65 -25.73
CA LYS A 306 -36.43 -10.32 -25.09
C LYS A 306 -37.07 -11.55 -24.42
N HIS A 307 -37.86 -11.28 -23.38
CA HIS A 307 -38.50 -12.28 -22.52
C HIS A 307 -39.34 -13.31 -23.28
N ALA A 308 -39.20 -14.58 -22.91
CA ALA A 308 -40.12 -15.64 -23.27
C ALA A 308 -41.28 -15.69 -22.25
N SER A 309 -42.39 -15.03 -22.57
CA SER A 309 -43.66 -15.10 -21.81
C SER A 309 -44.80 -15.46 -22.77
N TYR A 310 -45.39 -16.64 -22.58
CA TYR A 310 -46.55 -17.11 -23.37
C TYR A 310 -47.80 -16.26 -23.12
N PRO A 311 -48.61 -16.07 -24.17
CA PRO A 311 -50.06 -16.21 -24.03
C PRO A 311 -50.65 -17.23 -25.02
N MET A 312 -51.83 -17.78 -24.70
CA MET A 312 -52.61 -18.62 -25.62
C MET A 312 -53.62 -17.79 -26.44
N THR A 313 -54.24 -18.47 -27.41
CA THR A 313 -55.50 -18.13 -28.11
C THR A 313 -55.45 -17.07 -29.23
N SER A 314 -56.41 -17.24 -30.14
CA SER A 314 -56.74 -16.49 -31.35
C SER A 314 -58.27 -16.64 -31.55
N PRO A 315 -58.91 -16.22 -32.67
CA PRO A 315 -58.46 -15.36 -33.77
C PRO A 315 -59.45 -14.21 -34.11
N ALA A 316 -59.04 -13.29 -34.98
CA ALA A 316 -59.91 -12.63 -35.96
C ALA A 316 -59.07 -11.85 -37.00
N ALA A 317 -59.64 -11.51 -38.14
CA ALA A 317 -59.02 -10.69 -39.19
C ALA A 317 -59.94 -9.54 -39.59
N THR A 318 -59.40 -8.46 -40.21
CA THR A 318 -59.90 -7.90 -41.49
C THR A 318 -59.07 -6.73 -42.05
N SER A 319 -59.10 -6.59 -43.38
CA SER A 319 -59.00 -5.36 -44.22
C SER A 319 -57.83 -4.36 -44.08
N CYS A 320 -57.02 -4.30 -45.15
CA CYS A 320 -56.45 -3.04 -45.72
C CYS A 320 -57.56 -2.30 -46.52
N PRO A 321 -57.51 -0.98 -46.87
CA PRO A 321 -56.70 -0.53 -48.02
C PRO A 321 -56.31 0.99 -48.20
N SER A 322 -55.01 1.29 -48.33
CA SER A 322 -54.39 2.14 -49.39
C SER A 322 -54.61 3.69 -49.52
N LYS A 323 -53.71 4.33 -50.33
CA LYS A 323 -53.77 5.67 -51.04
C LYS A 323 -53.32 6.89 -50.21
N ARG A 324 -52.65 7.96 -50.72
CA ARG A 324 -52.30 8.56 -52.06
C ARG A 324 -51.15 9.62 -51.83
N LYS A 325 -50.35 10.23 -52.74
CA LYS A 325 -49.94 10.06 -54.19
C LYS A 325 -48.83 11.11 -54.57
N ILE A 326 -47.78 10.77 -55.35
CA ILE A 326 -47.00 11.67 -56.30
C ILE A 326 -46.09 12.78 -55.64
N VAL A 327 -45.00 13.36 -56.21
CA VAL A 327 -44.51 13.65 -57.61
C VAL A 327 -43.06 13.16 -57.93
N ILE A 328 -42.61 13.32 -59.19
CA ILE A 328 -41.29 12.95 -59.78
C ILE A 328 -40.80 14.10 -60.72
N HIS A 329 -39.48 14.29 -60.90
CA HIS A 329 -38.72 14.68 -62.14
C HIS A 329 -37.39 15.41 -61.80
N SER A 330 -36.39 15.57 -62.69
CA SER A 330 -35.54 14.60 -63.44
C SER A 330 -34.29 15.33 -64.03
N ASP A 331 -33.54 14.69 -64.96
CA ASP A 331 -32.54 15.26 -65.91
C ASP A 331 -31.09 15.48 -65.37
N THR A 332 -29.97 15.22 -66.07
CA THR A 332 -29.60 14.49 -67.34
C THR A 332 -28.16 13.92 -67.19
N THR A 333 -27.74 12.73 -67.69
CA THR A 333 -27.32 12.34 -69.08
C THR A 333 -26.13 13.17 -69.64
N THR A 334 -25.09 12.65 -70.33
CA THR A 334 -24.90 11.41 -71.14
C THR A 334 -23.42 10.92 -71.18
N ALA A 335 -23.14 9.75 -71.77
CA ALA A 335 -21.84 9.06 -71.86
C ALA A 335 -20.96 9.41 -73.08
N ILE A 336 -19.78 8.74 -73.19
CA ILE A 336 -19.12 8.10 -74.38
C ILE A 336 -17.60 7.89 -74.09
N GLU A 337 -16.85 6.86 -74.53
CA GLU A 337 -17.06 5.43 -74.92
C GLU A 337 -15.67 4.74 -75.15
N ILE A 338 -15.64 3.52 -75.71
CA ILE A 338 -14.54 2.80 -76.43
C ILE A 338 -13.67 1.76 -75.65
N ASN A 339 -13.34 0.69 -76.39
CA ASN A 339 -12.61 -0.57 -76.07
C ASN A 339 -11.05 -0.37 -76.00
N GLN A 340 -10.16 -1.36 -75.75
CA GLN A 340 -10.21 -2.83 -75.88
C GLN A 340 -9.10 -3.59 -75.08
N ASP A 341 -9.22 -4.92 -75.03
CA ASP A 341 -8.18 -5.97 -74.91
C ASP A 341 -7.60 -6.50 -73.56
N LYS A 342 -7.39 -7.84 -73.57
CA LYS A 342 -6.65 -8.75 -72.65
C LYS A 342 -7.29 -9.13 -71.28
N VAL A 343 -7.31 -10.40 -70.84
CA VAL A 343 -7.08 -11.71 -71.52
C VAL A 343 -7.64 -12.91 -70.71
N ILE A 344 -8.32 -13.86 -71.37
CA ILE A 344 -8.49 -15.33 -71.09
C ILE A 344 -8.86 -15.83 -69.66
N PHE A 345 -9.83 -16.73 -69.40
CA PHE A 345 -10.92 -17.43 -70.14
C PHE A 345 -12.02 -17.76 -69.08
N LEU A 346 -13.34 -17.56 -69.29
CA LEU A 346 -14.30 -18.33 -70.11
C LEU A 346 -14.42 -19.84 -69.75
N PHE A 347 -15.61 -20.46 -69.59
CA PHE A 347 -17.01 -19.97 -69.50
C PHE A 347 -18.00 -21.14 -69.17
N TYR A 348 -19.31 -20.82 -69.20
CA TYR A 348 -20.48 -21.66 -69.54
C TYR A 348 -21.27 -22.44 -68.46
N MET A 349 -22.60 -22.36 -68.62
CA MET A 349 -23.66 -23.11 -67.90
C MET A 349 -23.94 -24.45 -68.60
N GLU A 350 -24.62 -25.45 -68.01
CA GLU A 350 -26.08 -25.49 -67.76
C GLU A 350 -26.48 -26.82 -67.06
N LYS A 351 -27.74 -26.96 -66.60
CA LYS A 351 -28.47 -28.22 -66.25
C LYS A 351 -27.74 -29.29 -65.39
N ASN A 352 -28.28 -29.60 -64.19
CA ASN A 352 -29.30 -30.67 -64.02
C ASN A 352 -29.72 -30.98 -62.57
N ILE A 353 -30.75 -31.82 -62.45
CA ILE A 353 -31.37 -32.33 -61.20
C ILE A 353 -30.57 -33.51 -60.59
N ARG A 354 -30.77 -33.71 -59.26
CA ARG A 354 -30.53 -34.94 -58.47
C ARG A 354 -30.33 -36.23 -59.30
N LYS A 355 -29.39 -37.10 -58.87
CA LYS A 355 -29.76 -38.38 -58.22
C LYS A 355 -28.57 -39.20 -57.68
N TYR A 356 -28.71 -39.59 -56.41
CA TYR A 356 -28.57 -40.96 -55.86
C TYR A 356 -27.28 -41.78 -56.06
N PHE A 357 -27.02 -42.61 -55.04
CA PHE A 357 -25.93 -43.58 -54.92
C PHE A 357 -24.53 -42.95 -54.71
N GLY A 358 -23.71 -43.45 -53.77
CA GLY A 358 -24.05 -44.49 -52.81
C GLY A 358 -23.00 -44.75 -51.74
N TRP A 359 -23.45 -45.38 -50.67
CA TRP A 359 -22.62 -46.01 -49.65
C TRP A 359 -21.85 -47.18 -50.30
N ALA A 360 -20.52 -47.20 -50.19
CA ALA A 360 -19.68 -48.31 -50.65
C ALA A 360 -18.40 -48.40 -49.80
N ASP A 361 -17.91 -49.63 -49.61
CA ASP A 361 -16.95 -50.00 -48.57
C ASP A 361 -15.71 -50.73 -49.15
N ASN A 362 -14.61 -50.60 -48.41
CA ASN A 362 -13.51 -51.57 -48.28
C ASN A 362 -12.42 -51.76 -49.37
N ARG A 363 -11.26 -52.23 -48.86
CA ARG A 363 -10.14 -52.91 -49.54
C ARG A 363 -9.28 -52.10 -50.54
N GLY A 364 -8.07 -51.74 -50.12
CA GLY A 364 -6.93 -51.39 -51.01
C GLY A 364 -5.97 -52.57 -51.26
N LYS A 365 -4.81 -52.32 -51.91
CA LYS A 365 -3.62 -53.23 -51.89
C LYS A 365 -2.33 -52.65 -52.51
N ASN A 366 -1.25 -52.71 -51.71
CA ASN A 366 0.17 -53.05 -52.02
C ASN A 366 0.83 -52.76 -53.38
N ARG A 367 2.07 -52.20 -53.31
CA ARG A 367 3.37 -52.86 -53.62
C ARG A 367 4.53 -51.99 -53.07
N HIS A 368 5.55 -52.43 -52.29
CA HIS A 368 6.60 -53.48 -52.44
C HIS A 368 7.83 -53.07 -53.29
N ARG A 369 9.12 -53.41 -53.00
CA ARG A 369 9.82 -54.22 -51.93
C ARG A 369 10.73 -53.29 -51.06
N LYS A 370 11.87 -53.58 -50.37
CA LYS A 370 12.88 -54.68 -50.10
C LYS A 370 13.44 -54.37 -48.66
N LYS A 371 13.54 -55.26 -47.64
CA LYS A 371 14.52 -56.35 -47.29
C LYS A 371 15.98 -55.87 -47.04
N ARG A 372 16.66 -56.01 -45.86
CA ARG A 372 16.95 -57.10 -44.83
C ARG A 372 18.42 -57.62 -44.97
N PRO A 373 19.10 -58.38 -44.02
CA PRO A 373 18.77 -59.00 -42.69
C PRO A 373 19.59 -58.40 -41.49
N LEU A 374 19.72 -58.86 -40.22
CA LEU A 374 19.09 -59.86 -39.28
C LEU A 374 19.91 -61.10 -38.76
N VAL A 375 20.17 -61.17 -37.42
CA VAL A 375 20.47 -62.31 -36.44
C VAL A 375 21.75 -63.21 -36.61
N PRO A 376 22.20 -64.12 -35.68
CA PRO A 376 21.68 -64.58 -34.33
C PRO A 376 22.71 -64.84 -33.13
N SER A 377 22.19 -65.25 -31.94
CA SER A 377 22.75 -66.23 -30.93
C SER A 377 23.91 -65.82 -29.96
N ARG A 378 24.18 -66.43 -28.75
CA ARG A 378 23.53 -67.47 -27.88
C ARG A 378 24.12 -67.55 -26.42
N ASP A 379 23.36 -68.19 -25.51
CA ASP A 379 23.66 -69.08 -24.34
C ASP A 379 24.67 -68.79 -23.17
N ASN A 380 24.12 -68.73 -21.94
CA ASN A 380 24.44 -69.38 -20.64
C ASN A 380 25.86 -69.86 -20.17
N SER A 381 26.26 -69.43 -18.95
CA SER A 381 26.81 -70.23 -17.80
C SER A 381 27.03 -69.27 -16.59
N CYS A 382 26.74 -69.58 -15.30
CA CYS A 382 27.16 -70.63 -14.33
C CYS A 382 28.63 -70.51 -13.84
N ALA A 383 29.02 -70.70 -12.56
CA ALA A 383 28.32 -70.66 -11.25
C ALA A 383 29.35 -70.79 -10.06
N VAL A 384 28.90 -70.53 -8.80
CA VAL A 384 29.50 -70.95 -7.48
C VAL A 384 30.83 -70.31 -7.00
N GLY A 385 30.89 -69.92 -5.70
CA GLY A 385 32.16 -69.75 -4.95
C GLY A 385 32.12 -68.78 -3.74
N GLY A 386 32.43 -69.26 -2.53
CA GLY A 386 32.75 -68.48 -1.31
C GLY A 386 33.80 -69.23 -0.47
N PRO A 387 33.88 -69.14 0.88
CA PRO A 387 33.24 -68.19 1.83
C PRO A 387 34.15 -67.81 3.06
N VAL A 388 33.55 -67.25 4.14
CA VAL A 388 33.95 -67.32 5.60
C VAL A 388 34.98 -66.34 6.24
N SER A 389 34.47 -65.44 7.13
CA SER A 389 35.10 -64.88 8.37
C SER A 389 36.34 -63.94 8.28
N THR A 390 36.82 -63.24 9.33
CA THR A 390 36.49 -63.19 10.79
C THR A 390 36.63 -61.76 11.39
N ILE A 391 36.15 -61.58 12.63
CA ILE A 391 36.31 -60.42 13.56
C ILE A 391 37.51 -60.71 14.54
N PRO A 392 37.82 -60.00 15.68
CA PRO A 392 37.31 -58.74 16.31
C PRO A 392 38.39 -57.81 17.02
N ILE A 393 37.92 -56.87 17.87
CA ILE A 393 38.53 -56.32 19.13
C ILE A 393 39.35 -54.98 19.11
N SER A 394 38.67 -53.86 19.47
CA SER A 394 39.08 -52.82 20.47
C SER A 394 40.35 -51.92 20.24
N SER A 395 40.66 -50.84 20.98
CA SER A 395 39.90 -49.93 21.87
C SER A 395 40.63 -48.58 22.18
N ALA A 396 39.85 -47.56 22.57
CA ALA A 396 40.14 -46.50 23.57
C ALA A 396 41.37 -45.54 23.49
N LYS A 397 41.05 -44.26 23.20
CA LYS A 397 41.32 -43.03 24.02
C LYS A 397 42.74 -42.39 24.14
N ARG A 398 42.82 -41.20 23.52
CA ARG A 398 43.11 -39.85 24.12
C ARG A 398 44.55 -39.32 24.39
N LYS A 399 44.67 -38.00 24.17
CA LYS A 399 45.63 -36.98 24.70
C LYS A 399 47.08 -37.03 24.13
N LYS A 400 47.89 -35.95 24.12
CA LYS A 400 47.73 -34.45 24.09
C LYS A 400 49.17 -33.85 23.97
N VAL A 401 49.32 -32.51 23.79
CA VAL A 401 50.49 -31.65 24.14
C VAL A 401 51.44 -31.17 23.00
N ALA A 402 51.22 -29.91 22.59
CA ALA A 402 52.14 -28.73 22.51
C ALA A 402 53.48 -28.67 21.73
N VAL A 403 53.53 -27.66 20.82
CA VAL A 403 54.48 -26.51 20.73
C VAL A 403 55.95 -26.70 20.25
N GLY A 404 56.33 -25.85 19.26
CA GLY A 404 57.70 -25.53 18.82
C GLY A 404 57.91 -25.74 17.31
N GLY A 405 58.57 -24.88 16.52
CA GLY A 405 59.05 -23.50 16.76
C GLY A 405 60.26 -23.13 15.86
N VAL A 406 60.28 -21.92 15.27
CA VAL A 406 61.43 -21.28 14.55
C VAL A 406 61.84 -21.93 13.20
N ALA A 407 62.34 -21.26 12.14
CA ALA A 407 62.16 -19.90 11.56
C ALA A 407 62.90 -19.85 10.17
N ILE A 408 63.01 -18.64 9.58
CA ILE A 408 63.95 -18.20 8.50
C ILE A 408 63.49 -18.44 7.04
N ALA A 409 63.76 -17.42 6.20
CA ALA A 409 63.53 -17.29 4.74
C ALA A 409 64.90 -16.92 4.07
N PRO A 410 65.05 -16.41 2.82
CA PRO A 410 64.10 -16.13 1.72
C PRO A 410 64.57 -16.69 0.34
N GLY A 411 63.89 -16.35 -0.78
CA GLY A 411 64.37 -16.71 -2.13
C GLY A 411 63.52 -16.32 -3.36
N THR A 412 63.64 -15.06 -3.82
CA THR A 412 63.57 -14.60 -5.23
C THR A 412 62.58 -15.21 -6.25
N ARG A 413 61.60 -14.38 -6.67
CA ARG A 413 61.04 -14.26 -8.06
C ARG A 413 62.18 -13.99 -9.11
N PRO A 414 62.03 -14.09 -10.47
CA PRO A 414 60.85 -13.59 -11.23
C PRO A 414 60.54 -14.14 -12.68
N LEU A 415 59.44 -13.63 -13.29
CA LEU A 415 59.15 -13.52 -14.75
C LEU A 415 58.98 -14.85 -15.57
N ALA A 416 58.25 -14.95 -16.70
CA ALA A 416 57.21 -14.13 -17.35
C ALA A 416 56.46 -14.92 -18.47
N ALA A 417 55.45 -14.28 -19.06
CA ALA A 417 54.88 -14.50 -20.42
C ALA A 417 53.85 -15.62 -20.69
N THR A 418 52.86 -15.23 -21.50
CA THR A 418 51.80 -15.97 -22.24
C THR A 418 52.34 -16.50 -23.60
N PRO A 419 51.61 -17.29 -24.46
CA PRO A 419 50.14 -17.40 -24.61
C PRO A 419 49.50 -18.77 -25.02
N LEU A 420 48.16 -18.75 -25.17
CA LEU A 420 47.24 -19.63 -25.94
C LEU A 420 47.62 -21.11 -26.27
N ALA A 421 46.73 -22.07 -25.96
CA ALA A 421 45.75 -22.63 -26.93
C ALA A 421 44.97 -23.91 -26.47
N THR A 422 43.70 -24.02 -26.92
CA THR A 422 42.93 -25.24 -27.36
C THR A 422 42.65 -26.53 -26.53
N GLU A 423 41.36 -26.90 -26.55
CA GLU A 423 40.72 -28.26 -26.64
C GLU A 423 40.46 -29.23 -25.44
N LYS A 424 39.17 -29.59 -25.32
CA LYS A 424 38.48 -30.90 -25.06
C LYS A 424 39.22 -32.07 -24.36
N PHE A 425 38.55 -32.73 -23.40
CA PHE A 425 37.76 -33.98 -23.63
C PHE A 425 36.84 -34.38 -22.44
N LEU A 426 36.31 -35.62 -22.42
CA LEU A 426 35.10 -36.09 -21.70
C LEU A 426 35.34 -37.11 -20.54
N PHE A 427 34.22 -37.45 -19.86
CA PHE A 427 33.96 -38.55 -18.89
C PHE A 427 34.43 -38.28 -17.44
N GLY A 428 33.79 -38.75 -16.37
CA GLY A 428 32.73 -39.78 -16.20
C GLY A 428 33.17 -40.82 -15.14
N THR A 429 32.34 -41.53 -14.36
CA THR A 429 30.88 -41.76 -14.28
C THR A 429 30.50 -42.32 -12.88
N GLN A 430 29.31 -42.95 -12.72
CA GLN A 430 28.84 -43.82 -11.61
C GLN A 430 28.16 -43.20 -10.37
N GLN A 431 27.28 -43.92 -9.62
CA GLN A 431 26.05 -44.65 -10.03
C GLN A 431 25.15 -45.03 -8.83
N LYS A 432 23.82 -44.89 -9.03
CA LYS A 432 22.64 -45.73 -8.65
C LYS A 432 22.85 -47.17 -8.07
N PRO A 433 21.80 -47.92 -7.59
CA PRO A 433 20.35 -47.59 -7.41
C PRO A 433 19.66 -47.99 -6.03
N PRO A 434 18.71 -48.97 -5.87
CA PRO A 434 17.29 -48.75 -5.41
C PRO A 434 16.86 -49.73 -4.24
N PRO A 435 15.60 -50.28 -4.06
CA PRO A 435 14.25 -50.07 -4.65
C PRO A 435 13.01 -50.19 -3.70
N THR A 436 11.81 -50.34 -4.31
CA THR A 436 10.60 -51.11 -3.91
C THR A 436 9.52 -50.55 -2.95
N GLU A 437 8.42 -50.09 -3.58
CA GLU A 437 7.07 -50.72 -3.58
C GLU A 437 6.48 -51.39 -2.31
N LYS A 438 5.16 -51.19 -2.14
CA LYS A 438 4.23 -52.31 -1.85
C LYS A 438 2.78 -52.03 -2.28
N SER A 439 2.06 -53.10 -2.61
CA SER A 439 0.62 -53.16 -2.90
C SER A 439 -0.03 -54.31 -2.11
N GLY A 440 -1.36 -54.33 -1.97
CA GLY A 440 -2.08 -55.40 -1.25
C GLY A 440 -3.60 -55.20 -1.24
N ALA A 441 -4.34 -56.18 -1.77
CA ALA A 441 -5.77 -56.11 -2.04
C ALA A 441 -6.67 -56.42 -0.82
N PRO A 442 -7.98 -56.08 -0.87
CA PRO A 442 -8.99 -56.54 0.10
C PRO A 442 -9.53 -57.95 -0.23
N ASP A 443 -10.31 -58.53 0.70
CA ASP A 443 -10.97 -59.83 0.54
C ASP A 443 -12.52 -59.73 0.74
N THR A 444 -13.26 -60.81 0.46
CA THR A 444 -14.70 -60.76 0.11
C THR A 444 -15.61 -61.73 0.89
N ALA A 445 -16.88 -61.37 1.09
CA ALA A 445 -17.98 -62.26 1.49
C ALA A 445 -19.35 -61.71 1.03
N PHE A 446 -20.42 -62.52 1.13
CA PHE A 446 -21.46 -62.58 0.08
C PHE A 446 -22.91 -62.81 0.59
N THR A 447 -23.92 -62.60 -0.27
CA THR A 447 -25.39 -62.89 -0.11
C THR A 447 -26.16 -62.01 0.89
N ALA A 448 -27.48 -61.74 0.80
CA ALA A 448 -28.51 -61.71 -0.27
C ALA A 448 -29.72 -60.86 0.28
N ARG A 449 -30.79 -60.43 -0.42
CA ARG A 449 -31.55 -60.91 -1.60
C ARG A 449 -32.08 -59.73 -2.46
N ARG A 450 -32.78 -60.06 -3.55
CA ARG A 450 -33.52 -59.14 -4.45
C ARG A 450 -34.78 -58.58 -3.79
N ASP A 451 -35.24 -57.39 -4.20
CA ASP A 451 -36.41 -57.32 -5.11
C ASP A 451 -36.40 -56.05 -6.00
N LYS A 452 -37.41 -55.90 -6.87
CA LYS A 452 -37.49 -54.90 -7.96
C LYS A 452 -38.24 -53.61 -7.57
N GLY A 453 -37.90 -52.49 -8.23
CA GLY A 453 -38.69 -51.25 -8.25
C GLY A 453 -37.98 -50.14 -9.04
N GLU A 454 -38.72 -49.31 -9.79
CA GLU A 454 -38.14 -48.32 -10.71
C GLU A 454 -38.45 -46.85 -10.34
N ASN A 455 -37.52 -45.97 -10.71
CA ASN A 455 -37.65 -44.53 -11.00
C ASN A 455 -38.08 -43.51 -9.91
N ARG A 456 -37.14 -42.57 -9.65
CA ARG A 456 -37.28 -41.09 -9.73
C ARG A 456 -38.43 -40.45 -8.91
N ALA A 457 -38.21 -39.68 -7.84
CA ALA A 457 -37.09 -38.81 -7.43
C ALA A 457 -36.78 -37.65 -8.40
N ALA A 458 -37.18 -36.44 -8.00
CA ALA A 458 -36.81 -35.14 -8.61
C ALA A 458 -36.95 -33.96 -7.62
N ALA A 459 -36.61 -34.19 -6.35
CA ALA A 459 -36.47 -33.17 -5.30
C ALA A 459 -35.30 -33.56 -4.38
N ASP A 460 -34.84 -32.62 -3.57
CA ASP A 460 -33.83 -32.76 -2.51
C ASP A 460 -32.46 -33.33 -2.91
N ARG A 461 -31.54 -32.40 -3.21
CA ARG A 461 -30.10 -32.56 -2.90
C ARG A 461 -29.60 -31.32 -2.17
N VAL A 462 -29.73 -31.34 -0.85
CA VAL A 462 -28.96 -30.43 0.02
C VAL A 462 -27.50 -30.86 -0.05
N THR A 463 -26.64 -30.00 -0.58
CA THR A 463 -25.19 -30.13 -0.43
C THR A 463 -24.83 -29.80 1.01
N SER A 464 -24.24 -30.74 1.76
CA SER A 464 -23.75 -30.47 3.11
C SER A 464 -22.62 -29.46 3.06
N ALA A 465 -22.85 -28.24 3.55
CA ALA A 465 -21.80 -27.26 3.78
C ALA A 465 -20.76 -27.84 4.76
N MET A 466 -19.47 -27.67 4.46
CA MET A 466 -18.42 -28.01 5.42
C MET A 466 -18.57 -27.09 6.64
N THR A 467 -18.72 -27.69 7.82
CA THR A 467 -18.77 -26.96 9.08
C THR A 467 -17.34 -26.76 9.56
N LEU A 468 -16.92 -25.51 9.65
CA LEU A 468 -15.64 -25.10 10.21
C LEU A 468 -15.66 -25.28 11.73
N SER A 469 -14.51 -25.59 12.32
CA SER A 469 -14.35 -25.76 13.77
C SER A 469 -13.38 -24.71 14.31
N SER A 470 -13.72 -24.10 15.44
CA SER A 470 -12.78 -23.26 16.18
C SER A 470 -11.86 -24.12 17.06
N ILE A 471 -10.67 -23.57 17.34
CA ILE A 471 -9.67 -24.13 18.24
C ILE A 471 -9.29 -23.10 19.31
N VAL A 472 -8.81 -23.59 20.45
CA VAL A 472 -8.17 -22.77 21.49
C VAL A 472 -6.66 -22.88 21.32
N VAL A 473 -6.01 -21.75 21.07
CA VAL A 473 -4.56 -21.67 20.86
C VAL A 473 -3.89 -21.14 22.14
N PRO A 474 -2.96 -21.89 22.78
CA PRO A 474 -2.23 -21.39 23.94
C PRO A 474 -1.24 -20.29 23.54
N THR A 475 -1.09 -19.30 24.42
CA THR A 475 -0.25 -18.12 24.20
C THR A 475 0.35 -17.59 25.52
N THR A 476 1.22 -16.60 25.43
CA THR A 476 1.81 -15.89 26.58
C THR A 476 1.56 -14.39 26.45
N PRO A 477 1.47 -13.62 27.56
CA PRO A 477 1.42 -12.17 27.53
C PRO A 477 2.61 -11.55 26.80
N PHE A 478 2.40 -10.37 26.19
CA PHE A 478 3.47 -9.52 25.65
C PHE A 478 3.56 -8.22 26.45
N GLU A 479 4.78 -7.76 26.73
CA GLU A 479 4.99 -6.48 27.38
C GLU A 479 4.62 -5.31 26.45
N GLY A 480 4.10 -4.21 27.01
CA GLY A 480 3.89 -2.97 26.28
C GLY A 480 2.78 -2.99 25.22
N GLN A 481 1.83 -3.94 25.25
CA GLN A 481 0.59 -3.93 24.46
C GLN A 481 -0.46 -2.91 24.98
N LYS A 482 -0.05 -1.81 25.60
CA LYS A 482 -0.97 -0.75 26.04
C LYS A 482 -1.41 0.10 24.83
N PRO A 483 -2.74 0.27 24.58
CA PRO A 483 -3.21 1.21 23.56
C PRO A 483 -2.89 2.66 23.99
N GLY A 484 -2.47 3.49 23.04
CA GLY A 484 -2.39 4.94 23.23
C GLY A 484 -3.72 5.62 22.93
N THR A 485 -3.73 6.96 22.96
CA THR A 485 -4.90 7.82 22.64
C THR A 485 -5.47 7.64 21.22
N SER A 486 -4.81 6.85 20.37
CA SER A 486 -5.16 6.61 18.98
C SER A 486 -4.75 5.19 18.54
N GLY A 487 -5.03 4.21 19.40
CA GLY A 487 -4.75 2.78 19.20
C GLY A 487 -3.40 2.31 19.71
N LEU A 488 -3.15 1.00 19.64
CA LEU A 488 -1.81 0.42 19.82
C LEU A 488 -1.02 0.61 18.52
N ARG A 489 0.16 1.23 18.59
CA ARG A 489 1.07 1.43 17.45
C ARG A 489 2.44 0.85 17.75
N LYS A 490 3.04 0.16 16.78
CA LYS A 490 4.39 -0.45 16.82
C LYS A 490 4.92 -0.59 15.39
N LYS A 491 6.22 -0.88 15.22
CA LYS A 491 6.75 -1.30 13.92
C LYS A 491 6.07 -2.60 13.45
N VAL A 492 5.80 -2.71 12.15
CA VAL A 492 5.17 -3.88 11.48
C VAL A 492 5.76 -5.20 11.96
N LYS A 493 7.10 -5.28 12.07
CA LYS A 493 7.82 -6.47 12.53
C LYS A 493 7.29 -7.05 13.85
N VAL A 494 6.83 -6.20 14.77
CA VAL A 494 6.30 -6.61 16.08
C VAL A 494 4.92 -7.25 15.93
N PHE A 495 4.05 -6.70 15.08
CA PHE A 495 2.75 -7.31 14.78
C PHE A 495 2.86 -8.63 14.00
N MET A 496 3.97 -8.81 13.27
CA MET A 496 4.35 -10.09 12.63
C MET A 496 4.97 -11.11 13.61
N GLU A 497 5.22 -10.76 14.87
CA GLU A 497 5.62 -11.75 15.88
C GLU A 497 4.46 -12.69 16.19
N LYS A 498 4.74 -13.99 16.24
CA LYS A 498 3.73 -15.03 16.43
C LYS A 498 2.88 -14.76 17.67
N ASN A 499 1.56 -14.81 17.51
CA ASN A 499 0.54 -14.52 18.52
C ASN A 499 0.45 -13.03 18.96
N TYR A 500 1.30 -12.10 18.50
CA TYR A 500 1.25 -10.71 18.99
C TYR A 500 -0.06 -10.02 18.61
N THR A 501 -0.42 -10.10 17.32
CA THR A 501 -1.66 -9.53 16.79
C THR A 501 -2.86 -10.30 17.33
N GLU A 502 -2.79 -11.63 17.36
CA GLU A 502 -3.86 -12.51 17.82
C GLU A 502 -4.22 -12.26 19.29
N ASN A 503 -3.22 -12.10 20.17
CA ASN A 503 -3.43 -11.75 21.57
C ASN A 503 -4.17 -10.42 21.72
N PHE A 504 -3.77 -9.39 20.96
CA PHE A 504 -4.33 -8.05 21.08
C PHE A 504 -5.78 -8.00 20.58
N ILE A 505 -6.08 -8.65 19.44
CA ILE A 505 -7.45 -8.79 18.94
C ILE A 505 -8.33 -9.57 19.91
N GLN A 506 -7.84 -10.69 20.47
CA GLN A 506 -8.55 -11.44 21.50
C GLN A 506 -8.89 -10.56 22.72
N CYS A 507 -7.93 -9.76 23.21
CA CYS A 507 -8.16 -8.87 24.36
C CYS A 507 -9.16 -7.74 24.06
N ILE A 508 -9.22 -7.21 22.83
CA ILE A 508 -10.27 -6.26 22.41
C ILE A 508 -11.66 -6.93 22.47
N LEU A 509 -11.77 -8.18 21.97
CA LEU A 509 -13.04 -8.89 21.98
C LEU A 509 -13.47 -9.30 23.40
N ASP A 510 -12.55 -9.76 24.25
CA ASP A 510 -12.83 -10.12 25.63
C ASP A 510 -13.23 -8.89 26.48
N ALA A 511 -12.67 -7.70 26.20
CA ALA A 511 -13.06 -6.45 26.86
C ALA A 511 -14.49 -5.98 26.53
N LEU A 512 -15.11 -6.50 25.46
CA LEU A 512 -16.53 -6.24 25.15
C LEU A 512 -17.48 -7.13 25.98
N GLY A 513 -16.97 -8.24 26.54
CA GLY A 513 -17.74 -9.18 27.35
C GLY A 513 -19.02 -9.67 26.66
N ASP A 514 -20.10 -9.78 27.43
CA ASP A 514 -21.40 -10.27 26.94
C ASP A 514 -21.97 -9.47 25.75
N LYS A 515 -21.58 -8.19 25.58
CA LYS A 515 -22.03 -7.37 24.44
C LYS A 515 -21.58 -7.93 23.09
N LEU A 516 -20.45 -8.64 23.03
CA LEU A 516 -19.89 -9.17 21.78
C LEU A 516 -20.84 -10.16 21.10
N GLN A 517 -21.61 -10.91 21.88
CA GLN A 517 -22.27 -12.12 21.40
C GLN A 517 -23.52 -11.79 20.56
N GLY A 518 -23.45 -12.11 19.26
CA GLY A 518 -24.48 -11.72 18.28
C GLY A 518 -24.41 -10.26 17.84
N SER A 519 -23.31 -9.56 18.13
CA SER A 519 -23.09 -8.17 17.70
C SER A 519 -22.58 -8.06 16.26
N THR A 520 -22.60 -6.84 15.72
CA THR A 520 -21.88 -6.49 14.49
C THR A 520 -20.70 -5.60 14.83
N LEU A 521 -19.59 -5.74 14.09
CA LEU A 521 -18.43 -4.86 14.15
C LEU A 521 -18.03 -4.40 12.73
N ILE A 522 -17.56 -3.16 12.60
CA ILE A 522 -16.93 -2.67 11.37
C ILE A 522 -15.43 -3.04 11.38
N VAL A 523 -14.85 -3.43 10.25
CA VAL A 523 -13.40 -3.66 10.11
C VAL A 523 -12.88 -3.02 8.83
N GLY A 524 -11.77 -2.31 8.92
CA GLY A 524 -11.08 -1.74 7.75
C GLY A 524 -9.86 -0.94 8.17
N GLY A 525 -9.19 -0.32 7.21
CA GLY A 525 -8.01 0.48 7.49
C GLY A 525 -7.49 1.26 6.29
N ASP A 526 -6.33 1.87 6.47
CA ASP A 526 -5.71 2.76 5.49
C ASP A 526 -5.05 2.04 4.30
N GLY A 527 -4.98 0.71 4.33
CA GLY A 527 -4.37 -0.11 3.29
C GLY A 527 -2.87 -0.37 3.48
N ARG A 528 -2.24 0.16 4.54
CA ARG A 528 -0.81 -0.08 4.82
C ARG A 528 -0.45 -1.56 4.91
N TYR A 529 0.82 -1.86 4.73
CA TYR A 529 1.39 -3.21 4.83
C TYR A 529 0.93 -3.90 6.13
N PHE A 530 0.70 -5.21 6.07
CA PHE A 530 0.10 -6.06 7.11
C PHE A 530 -1.42 -5.91 7.31
N SER A 531 -2.10 -4.90 6.74
CA SER A 531 -3.56 -4.75 6.91
C SER A 531 -4.36 -5.98 6.46
N LYS A 532 -4.06 -6.56 5.30
CA LYS A 532 -4.78 -7.74 4.77
C LYS A 532 -4.58 -8.97 5.67
N GLN A 533 -3.40 -9.12 6.27
CA GLN A 533 -3.07 -10.19 7.21
C GLN A 533 -3.83 -10.01 8.53
N ALA A 534 -3.85 -8.78 9.07
CA ALA A 534 -4.59 -8.43 10.28
C ALA A 534 -6.12 -8.61 10.11
N ILE A 535 -6.70 -8.27 8.95
CA ILE A 535 -8.12 -8.54 8.66
C ILE A 535 -8.42 -10.04 8.73
N ASN A 536 -7.59 -10.88 8.09
CA ASN A 536 -7.77 -12.34 8.15
C ASN A 536 -7.66 -12.89 9.57
N ILE A 537 -6.76 -12.35 10.40
CA ILE A 537 -6.68 -12.68 11.83
C ILE A 537 -7.98 -12.27 12.55
N ILE A 538 -8.49 -11.06 12.32
CA ILE A 538 -9.73 -10.56 12.93
C ILE A 538 -10.93 -11.43 12.56
N ILE A 539 -11.10 -11.78 11.28
CA ILE A 539 -12.19 -12.66 10.81
C ILE A 539 -12.16 -14.00 11.56
N ARG A 540 -10.98 -14.63 11.65
CA ARG A 540 -10.81 -15.96 12.28
C ARG A 540 -11.01 -15.95 13.80
N ILE A 541 -10.62 -14.87 14.47
CA ILE A 541 -10.79 -14.70 15.93
C ILE A 541 -12.24 -14.30 16.27
N ALA A 542 -12.87 -13.42 15.49
CA ALA A 542 -14.26 -13.01 15.70
C ALA A 542 -15.23 -14.19 15.52
N ALA A 543 -15.06 -14.97 14.46
CA ALA A 543 -15.84 -16.18 14.21
C ALA A 543 -15.76 -17.18 15.38
N ALA A 544 -14.55 -17.41 15.91
CA ALA A 544 -14.31 -18.34 17.01
C ALA A 544 -14.84 -17.82 18.36
N ASN A 545 -14.78 -16.51 18.61
CA ASN A 545 -15.21 -15.93 19.90
C ASN A 545 -16.73 -15.91 20.09
N GLY A 546 -17.48 -15.87 19.00
CA GLY A 546 -18.68 -16.70 18.91
C GLY A 546 -20.03 -15.98 19.09
N VAL A 547 -20.83 -16.14 18.03
CA VAL A 547 -22.28 -15.90 17.99
C VAL A 547 -23.01 -16.74 19.04
N SER A 548 -24.14 -16.26 19.58
CA SER A 548 -25.07 -17.08 20.36
C SER A 548 -26.06 -17.80 19.47
N LYS A 549 -26.45 -19.02 19.88
CA LYS A 549 -27.74 -19.60 19.50
C LYS A 549 -28.72 -19.44 20.67
N GLY A 550 -29.22 -18.22 20.86
CA GLY A 550 -30.13 -17.87 21.95
C GLY A 550 -31.59 -18.16 21.59
N VAL A 551 -32.31 -18.85 22.47
CA VAL A 551 -33.77 -19.02 22.39
C VAL A 551 -34.38 -18.29 23.59
N PHE A 552 -35.25 -17.33 23.31
CA PHE A 552 -35.97 -16.55 24.32
C PHE A 552 -37.48 -16.58 24.04
N LEU A 553 -38.27 -16.50 25.10
CA LEU A 553 -39.74 -16.42 25.01
C LEU A 553 -40.15 -14.96 25.17
N VAL A 554 -40.82 -14.41 24.16
CA VAL A 554 -41.46 -13.09 24.22
C VAL A 554 -42.96 -13.29 24.00
N GLU A 555 -43.76 -12.88 24.99
CA GLU A 555 -45.24 -12.96 24.95
C GLU A 555 -45.83 -14.34 24.59
N GLY A 556 -45.09 -15.43 24.86
CA GLY A 556 -45.49 -16.80 24.54
C GLY A 556 -45.30 -17.20 23.07
N VAL A 557 -44.78 -16.31 22.22
CA VAL A 557 -44.43 -16.59 20.82
C VAL A 557 -42.94 -16.98 20.74
N LEU A 558 -42.64 -18.04 19.98
CA LEU A 558 -41.26 -18.48 19.72
C LEU A 558 -40.65 -17.67 18.57
N THR A 559 -40.28 -16.41 18.83
CA THR A 559 -39.59 -15.55 17.86
C THR A 559 -38.10 -15.90 17.76
N VAL A 560 -37.69 -16.39 16.58
CA VAL A 560 -36.28 -16.70 16.29
C VAL A 560 -35.60 -15.46 15.71
N ASP A 561 -35.24 -14.50 16.56
CA ASP A 561 -34.43 -13.34 16.17
C ASP A 561 -32.97 -13.77 16.00
N LEU A 562 -32.59 -14.11 14.76
CA LEU A 562 -31.26 -14.62 14.39
C LEU A 562 -30.21 -13.50 14.47
N LYS A 563 -29.74 -13.19 15.68
CA LYS A 563 -28.58 -12.31 15.93
C LYS A 563 -27.27 -13.00 15.53
N VAL A 564 -27.09 -13.16 14.23
CA VAL A 564 -25.86 -13.64 13.61
C VAL A 564 -24.78 -12.58 13.81
N ALA A 565 -23.65 -12.94 14.42
CA ALA A 565 -22.57 -11.99 14.59
C ALA A 565 -21.89 -11.75 13.23
N LYS A 566 -21.61 -10.48 12.96
CA LYS A 566 -21.34 -9.99 11.61
C LYS A 566 -20.13 -9.08 11.61
N LEU A 567 -19.24 -9.26 10.63
CA LEU A 567 -18.26 -8.25 10.27
C LEU A 567 -18.74 -7.51 9.02
N ILE A 568 -18.71 -6.18 9.06
CA ILE A 568 -18.86 -5.33 7.88
C ILE A 568 -17.46 -4.84 7.51
N ILE A 569 -16.99 -5.16 6.31
CA ILE A 569 -15.61 -4.91 5.87
C ILE A 569 -15.63 -4.07 4.60
N GLY A 570 -14.81 -3.02 4.53
CA GLY A 570 -14.66 -2.26 3.28
C GLY A 570 -13.92 -3.06 2.21
N GLN A 571 -14.27 -2.83 0.94
CA GLN A 571 -13.66 -3.53 -0.19
C GLN A 571 -12.12 -3.41 -0.18
N ARG A 572 -11.43 -4.53 -0.45
CA ARG A 572 -9.98 -4.74 -0.34
C ARG A 572 -9.40 -4.47 1.07
N GLY A 573 -10.25 -4.30 2.09
CA GLY A 573 -9.91 -3.92 3.46
C GLY A 573 -9.88 -2.41 3.71
N ILE A 574 -10.25 -1.60 2.71
CA ILE A 574 -10.10 -0.14 2.74
C ILE A 574 -11.31 0.51 3.41
N LEU A 575 -11.09 1.21 4.52
CA LEU A 575 -12.05 2.18 5.11
C LEU A 575 -11.25 3.30 5.80
N SER A 576 -11.63 4.56 5.56
CA SER A 576 -11.09 5.70 6.31
C SER A 576 -11.61 5.71 7.74
N THR A 577 -10.86 6.32 8.66
CA THR A 577 -11.32 6.54 10.05
C THR A 577 -12.69 7.27 10.09
N PRO A 578 -12.92 8.35 9.30
CA PRO A 578 -14.23 8.94 9.14
C PRO A 578 -15.32 7.98 8.66
N ALA A 579 -15.03 7.15 7.65
CA ALA A 579 -15.99 6.19 7.10
C ALA A 579 -16.35 5.08 8.10
N VAL A 580 -15.40 4.58 8.89
CA VAL A 580 -15.70 3.64 9.99
C VAL A 580 -16.63 4.30 11.02
N SER A 581 -16.35 5.54 11.42
CA SER A 581 -17.21 6.28 12.36
C SER A 581 -18.63 6.48 11.82
N SER A 582 -18.75 6.85 10.53
CA SER A 582 -20.03 6.96 9.82
C SER A 582 -20.80 5.63 9.76
N LEU A 583 -20.12 4.52 9.43
CA LEU A 583 -20.72 3.19 9.34
C LEU A 583 -21.21 2.68 10.70
N ILE A 584 -20.42 2.85 11.77
CA ILE A 584 -20.83 2.47 13.13
C ILE A 584 -22.15 3.15 13.50
N ARG A 585 -22.22 4.47 13.26
CA ARG A 585 -23.38 5.32 13.58
C ARG A 585 -24.59 5.03 12.68
N THR A 586 -24.37 4.79 11.39
CA THR A 586 -25.43 4.45 10.43
C THR A 586 -26.09 3.12 10.77
N HIS A 587 -25.28 2.09 11.02
CA HIS A 587 -25.78 0.73 11.27
C HIS A 587 -26.10 0.46 12.75
N LYS A 588 -25.73 1.36 13.67
CA LYS A 588 -25.93 1.26 15.13
C LYS A 588 -25.33 -0.02 15.72
N VAL A 589 -24.08 -0.29 15.33
CA VAL A 589 -23.35 -1.52 15.69
C VAL A 589 -22.43 -1.30 16.88
N LEU A 590 -21.84 -2.38 17.44
CA LEU A 590 -21.14 -2.33 18.73
C LEU A 590 -19.83 -1.52 18.70
N GLY A 591 -19.26 -1.31 17.52
CA GLY A 591 -18.01 -0.61 17.33
C GLY A 591 -17.29 -1.04 16.06
N GLY A 592 -15.98 -0.81 16.01
CA GLY A 592 -15.15 -1.26 14.89
C GLY A 592 -13.65 -1.25 15.17
N ILE A 593 -12.92 -2.10 14.44
CA ILE A 593 -11.47 -2.22 14.50
C ILE A 593 -10.87 -1.51 13.28
N VAL A 594 -10.09 -0.45 13.53
CA VAL A 594 -9.43 0.35 12.48
C VAL A 594 -7.95 0.00 12.43
N LEU A 595 -7.49 -0.45 11.27
CA LEU A 595 -6.12 -0.87 10.99
C LEU A 595 -5.34 0.29 10.40
N THR A 596 -4.69 1.05 11.28
CA THR A 596 -4.01 2.28 10.91
C THR A 596 -3.04 2.74 12.00
N ALA A 597 -1.99 3.44 11.57
CA ALA A 597 -1.20 4.32 12.44
C ALA A 597 -1.28 5.80 11.99
N SER A 598 -2.35 6.18 11.28
CA SER A 598 -2.59 7.55 10.78
C SER A 598 -1.36 8.04 10.00
N HIS A 599 -0.93 9.28 10.21
CA HIS A 599 0.28 9.90 9.70
C HIS A 599 1.59 9.08 9.76
N ASN A 600 1.75 8.09 10.64
CA ASN A 600 2.96 7.28 10.68
C ASN A 600 3.19 6.52 9.35
N PRO A 601 4.45 6.38 8.87
CA PRO A 601 4.77 5.75 7.59
C PRO A 601 4.41 4.25 7.55
N GLY A 602 4.11 3.75 6.34
CA GLY A 602 3.70 2.36 6.06
C GLY A 602 4.83 1.54 5.43
N GLY A 603 4.56 0.27 5.11
CA GLY A 603 5.55 -0.67 4.56
C GLY A 603 6.26 -1.52 5.62
N ILE A 604 6.88 -2.63 5.18
CA ILE A 604 7.34 -3.74 6.05
C ILE A 604 8.32 -3.34 7.18
N ARG A 605 9.04 -2.23 7.04
CA ARG A 605 10.02 -1.72 8.03
C ARG A 605 9.46 -0.64 8.96
N ASN A 606 8.29 -0.10 8.64
CA ASN A 606 7.70 1.08 9.27
C ASN A 606 6.55 0.68 10.20
N ASP A 607 5.56 1.55 10.41
CA ASP A 607 4.59 1.43 11.50
C ASP A 607 3.25 0.83 11.09
N PHE A 608 2.71 -0.01 11.97
CA PHE A 608 1.35 -0.51 11.94
C PHE A 608 0.61 -0.09 13.21
N GLY A 609 -0.72 -0.14 13.18
CA GLY A 609 -1.51 0.14 14.37
C GLY A 609 -2.90 -0.45 14.31
N ILE A 610 -3.45 -0.65 15.51
CA ILE A 610 -4.78 -1.21 15.72
C ILE A 610 -5.51 -0.29 16.71
N LYS A 611 -6.53 0.41 16.22
CA LYS A 611 -7.43 1.30 16.95
C LYS A 611 -8.78 0.61 17.10
N PHE A 612 -9.45 0.82 18.23
CA PHE A 612 -10.82 0.35 18.44
C PHE A 612 -11.75 1.55 18.69
N ASN A 613 -12.88 1.54 18.00
CA ASN A 613 -13.94 2.52 18.13
C ASN A 613 -15.18 1.86 18.74
N ILE A 614 -15.88 2.58 19.62
CA ILE A 614 -17.08 2.10 20.32
C ILE A 614 -18.37 2.44 19.57
N ASP A 615 -19.51 2.05 20.12
CA ASP A 615 -20.87 2.16 19.57
C ASP A 615 -21.33 3.59 19.20
N ASN A 616 -20.80 4.65 19.81
CA ASN A 616 -21.05 6.03 19.35
C ASN A 616 -20.34 6.39 18.03
N GLY A 617 -19.38 5.56 17.59
CA GLY A 617 -18.54 5.70 16.40
C GLY A 617 -17.12 6.24 16.65
N GLY A 618 -16.77 6.64 17.87
CA GLY A 618 -15.51 7.32 18.20
C GLY A 618 -14.47 6.44 18.90
N PRO A 619 -13.27 6.97 19.17
CA PRO A 619 -12.20 6.22 19.83
C PRO A 619 -12.62 5.71 21.21
N ALA A 620 -12.19 4.49 21.56
CA ALA A 620 -12.47 3.92 22.87
C ALA A 620 -11.93 4.80 24.04
N PRO A 621 -12.69 4.95 25.14
CA PRO A 621 -12.26 5.71 26.31
C PRO A 621 -11.18 4.97 27.12
N ASP A 622 -10.51 5.68 28.02
CA ASP A 622 -9.38 5.11 28.80
C ASP A 622 -9.79 3.90 29.64
N SER A 623 -11.01 3.90 30.18
CA SER A 623 -11.57 2.76 30.92
C SER A 623 -11.64 1.47 30.09
N PHE A 624 -11.81 1.57 28.77
CA PHE A 624 -11.79 0.42 27.87
C PHE A 624 -10.36 0.06 27.45
N THR A 625 -9.51 1.04 27.15
CA THR A 625 -8.12 0.77 26.71
C THR A 625 -7.23 0.24 27.84
N ASP A 626 -7.46 0.66 29.09
CA ASP A 626 -6.85 0.08 30.28
C ASP A 626 -7.40 -1.33 30.57
N ALA A 627 -8.69 -1.60 30.37
CA ALA A 627 -9.25 -2.96 30.49
C ALA A 627 -8.67 -3.93 29.45
N VAL A 628 -8.52 -3.50 28.18
CA VAL A 628 -7.80 -4.26 27.14
C VAL A 628 -6.35 -4.49 27.56
N TYR A 629 -5.65 -3.48 28.08
CA TYR A 629 -4.27 -3.63 28.54
C TYR A 629 -4.17 -4.64 29.70
N ASP A 630 -5.07 -4.60 30.68
CA ASP A 630 -5.12 -5.54 31.79
C ASP A 630 -5.34 -6.99 31.34
N LEU A 631 -6.12 -7.20 30.28
CA LEU A 631 -6.27 -8.51 29.63
C LEU A 631 -4.97 -8.94 28.91
N THR A 632 -4.31 -8.05 28.16
CA THR A 632 -3.05 -8.40 27.46
C THR A 632 -1.92 -8.82 28.41
N ARG A 633 -1.91 -8.29 29.65
CA ARG A 633 -0.97 -8.68 30.71
C ARG A 633 -1.24 -10.07 31.29
N GLN A 634 -2.43 -10.64 31.05
CA GLN A 634 -2.93 -11.85 31.72
C GLN A 634 -3.32 -13.00 30.77
N ILE A 635 -3.37 -12.74 29.45
CA ILE A 635 -3.81 -13.70 28.42
C ILE A 635 -2.95 -14.98 28.40
N LYS A 636 -3.64 -16.13 28.32
CA LYS A 636 -3.04 -17.49 28.27
C LYS A 636 -3.48 -18.30 27.05
N GLN A 637 -4.53 -17.87 26.37
CA GLN A 637 -5.05 -18.50 25.17
C GLN A 637 -5.88 -17.48 24.34
N TYR A 638 -6.06 -17.76 23.05
CA TYR A 638 -7.07 -17.12 22.21
C TYR A 638 -7.89 -18.17 21.44
N LYS A 639 -9.08 -17.79 20.94
CA LYS A 639 -9.90 -18.64 20.07
C LYS A 639 -9.64 -18.31 18.61
N PHE A 640 -9.56 -19.32 17.74
CA PHE A 640 -9.22 -19.13 16.32
C PHE A 640 -9.96 -20.14 15.43
N THR A 641 -10.36 -19.74 14.22
CA THR A 641 -10.92 -20.66 13.21
C THR A 641 -9.90 -20.83 12.08
N PRO A 642 -9.06 -21.89 12.06
CA PRO A 642 -7.89 -21.94 11.18
C PRO A 642 -8.24 -21.96 9.69
N ASP A 643 -9.27 -22.74 9.34
CA ASP A 643 -9.65 -23.05 7.96
C ASP A 643 -10.71 -22.08 7.39
N LEU A 644 -11.04 -21.00 8.11
CA LEU A 644 -11.91 -19.95 7.60
C LEU A 644 -11.09 -19.04 6.66
N ASP A 645 -11.36 -19.14 5.37
CA ASP A 645 -10.88 -18.22 4.35
C ASP A 645 -12.05 -17.37 3.82
N CYS A 646 -11.80 -16.09 3.54
CA CYS A 646 -12.84 -15.13 3.20
C CYS A 646 -12.29 -14.08 2.23
N ASP A 647 -12.83 -14.04 1.01
CA ASP A 647 -12.44 -12.99 0.07
C ASP A 647 -13.09 -11.65 0.49
N PHE A 648 -12.31 -10.58 0.49
CA PHE A 648 -12.81 -9.22 0.68
C PHE A 648 -12.37 -8.27 -0.44
N ALA A 649 -11.91 -8.80 -1.58
CA ALA A 649 -11.56 -8.02 -2.77
C ALA A 649 -12.79 -7.50 -3.54
N GLN A 650 -13.96 -8.13 -3.39
CA GLN A 650 -15.23 -7.77 -4.03
C GLN A 650 -16.35 -7.60 -3.01
N THR A 651 -17.34 -6.77 -3.34
CA THR A 651 -18.52 -6.54 -2.49
C THR A 651 -19.50 -7.71 -2.53
N GLY A 652 -20.19 -7.98 -1.42
CA GLY A 652 -21.11 -9.11 -1.29
C GLY A 652 -21.20 -9.67 0.14
N VAL A 653 -22.04 -10.68 0.34
CA VAL A 653 -22.25 -11.33 1.64
C VAL A 653 -21.77 -12.77 1.60
N GLN A 654 -20.89 -13.14 2.52
CA GLN A 654 -20.43 -14.51 2.77
C GLN A 654 -20.94 -14.99 4.13
N THR A 655 -21.38 -16.25 4.19
CA THR A 655 -21.88 -16.89 5.43
C THR A 655 -21.14 -18.18 5.66
N PHE A 656 -20.55 -18.32 6.85
CA PHE A 656 -19.74 -19.45 7.26
C PHE A 656 -20.45 -20.21 8.38
N GLN A 657 -20.38 -21.55 8.35
CA GLN A 657 -20.85 -22.39 9.44
C GLN A 657 -19.66 -22.70 10.37
N VAL A 658 -19.66 -22.14 11.58
CA VAL A 658 -18.56 -22.23 12.55
C VAL A 658 -19.11 -22.77 13.87
N ASP A 659 -18.65 -23.95 14.29
CA ASP A 659 -19.15 -24.68 15.47
C ASP A 659 -20.68 -24.91 15.47
N GLY A 660 -21.28 -25.09 14.28
CA GLY A 660 -22.73 -25.25 14.11
C GLY A 660 -23.54 -23.95 14.28
N ARG A 661 -22.90 -22.79 14.03
CA ARG A 661 -23.47 -21.45 14.06
C ARG A 661 -23.13 -20.68 12.79
N ASP A 662 -24.04 -19.87 12.31
CA ASP A 662 -23.80 -18.90 11.25
C ASP A 662 -22.86 -17.78 11.75
N PHE A 663 -21.89 -17.41 10.92
CA PHE A 663 -21.05 -16.21 11.05
C PHE A 663 -21.00 -15.50 9.69
N VAL A 664 -21.23 -14.19 9.66
CA VAL A 664 -21.40 -13.45 8.40
C VAL A 664 -20.29 -12.41 8.21
N VAL A 665 -19.77 -12.34 6.99
CA VAL A 665 -18.93 -11.24 6.52
C VAL A 665 -19.66 -10.55 5.37
N GLU A 666 -19.98 -9.27 5.53
CA GLU A 666 -20.51 -8.41 4.48
C GLU A 666 -19.39 -7.47 4.01
N VAL A 667 -19.03 -7.56 2.74
CA VAL A 667 -18.03 -6.70 2.11
C VAL A 667 -18.76 -5.58 1.37
N ILE A 668 -18.51 -4.33 1.74
CA ILE A 668 -19.20 -3.14 1.24
C ILE A 668 -18.28 -2.26 0.39
N ASP A 669 -18.87 -1.40 -0.44
CA ASP A 669 -18.12 -0.30 -1.06
C ASP A 669 -17.54 0.60 0.03
N SER A 670 -16.25 0.90 -0.05
CA SER A 670 -15.52 1.66 0.97
C SER A 670 -16.04 3.09 1.18
N SER A 671 -16.74 3.64 0.20
CA SER A 671 -17.02 5.07 0.03
C SER A 671 -18.51 5.43 0.07
N GLU A 672 -19.41 4.57 -0.39
CA GLU A 672 -20.80 4.94 -0.71
C GLU A 672 -21.58 5.50 0.49
N ASN A 673 -21.45 4.89 1.68
CA ASN A 673 -22.05 5.41 2.93
C ASN A 673 -21.53 6.81 3.27
N TYR A 674 -20.22 7.02 3.15
CA TYR A 674 -19.54 8.27 3.49
C TYR A 674 -19.85 9.38 2.47
N VAL A 675 -19.85 9.08 1.17
CA VAL A 675 -20.25 10.01 0.10
C VAL A 675 -21.71 10.43 0.28
N THR A 676 -22.58 9.50 0.68
CA THR A 676 -23.98 9.79 1.02
C THR A 676 -24.08 10.74 2.21
N LEU A 677 -23.30 10.54 3.28
CA LEU A 677 -23.27 11.46 4.43
C LEU A 677 -22.76 12.86 4.04
N MET A 678 -21.69 12.96 3.23
CA MET A 678 -21.19 14.25 2.76
C MET A 678 -22.23 15.03 1.93
N LYS A 679 -23.01 14.35 1.08
CA LYS A 679 -24.13 14.95 0.34
C LYS A 679 -25.31 15.39 1.22
N GLN A 680 -25.44 14.86 2.44
CA GLN A 680 -26.44 15.32 3.42
C GLN A 680 -25.96 16.55 4.20
N ILE A 681 -24.65 16.76 4.30
CA ILE A 681 -24.04 17.86 5.06
C ILE A 681 -23.85 19.12 4.20
N PHE A 682 -23.39 18.93 2.96
CA PHE A 682 -22.90 20.00 2.08
C PHE A 682 -23.75 20.19 0.81
N ASP A 683 -23.74 21.41 0.28
CA ASP A 683 -24.41 21.78 -0.97
C ASP A 683 -23.55 21.35 -2.18
N PHE A 684 -23.67 20.07 -2.56
CA PHE A 684 -22.89 19.49 -3.66
C PHE A 684 -23.15 20.14 -5.03
N GLU A 685 -24.27 20.85 -5.21
CA GLU A 685 -24.53 21.60 -6.44
C GLU A 685 -23.70 22.88 -6.48
N LYS A 686 -23.69 23.70 -5.43
CA LYS A 686 -22.82 24.89 -5.34
C LYS A 686 -21.33 24.53 -5.34
N LEU A 687 -20.96 23.42 -4.71
CA LEU A 687 -19.57 22.93 -4.75
C LEU A 687 -19.17 22.49 -6.16
N ARG A 688 -20.07 21.87 -6.93
CA ARG A 688 -19.85 21.53 -8.34
C ARG A 688 -19.77 22.78 -9.22
N GLU A 689 -20.61 23.80 -8.99
CA GLU A 689 -20.53 25.10 -9.68
C GLU A 689 -19.25 25.88 -9.36
N LEU A 690 -18.73 25.76 -8.12
CA LEU A 690 -17.43 26.30 -7.74
C LEU A 690 -16.30 25.61 -8.53
N ILE A 691 -16.24 24.28 -8.49
CA ILE A 691 -15.13 23.49 -9.05
C ILE A 691 -15.15 23.49 -10.59
N LYS A 692 -16.31 23.26 -11.23
CA LYS A 692 -16.44 23.31 -12.70
C LYS A 692 -16.51 24.73 -13.26
N GLY A 693 -16.81 25.72 -12.44
CA GLY A 693 -17.17 27.05 -12.90
C GLY A 693 -18.58 27.09 -13.52
N THR A 694 -18.96 28.27 -13.98
CA THR A 694 -20.22 28.56 -14.69
C THR A 694 -19.95 29.54 -15.84
N ALA A 695 -20.97 29.89 -16.63
CA ALA A 695 -20.83 30.93 -17.67
C ALA A 695 -20.33 32.29 -17.13
N ASN A 696 -20.50 32.55 -15.82
CA ASN A 696 -20.16 33.83 -15.18
C ASN A 696 -19.01 33.70 -14.15
N ARG A 697 -18.44 32.50 -13.93
CA ARG A 697 -17.37 32.24 -12.95
C ARG A 697 -16.37 31.21 -13.50
N PRO A 698 -15.06 31.50 -13.56
CA PRO A 698 -14.08 30.50 -13.99
C PRO A 698 -14.02 29.30 -13.01
N PRO A 699 -13.56 28.11 -13.46
CA PRO A 699 -13.45 26.94 -12.59
C PRO A 699 -12.41 27.13 -11.50
N PHE A 700 -12.80 26.94 -10.24
CA PHE A 700 -11.91 27.08 -9.08
C PHE A 700 -10.94 25.91 -8.98
N GLN A 701 -9.65 26.17 -9.15
CA GLN A 701 -8.62 25.15 -9.28
C GLN A 701 -8.17 24.63 -7.92
N VAL A 702 -8.58 23.41 -7.58
CA VAL A 702 -8.07 22.68 -6.42
C VAL A 702 -6.88 21.80 -6.79
N LEU A 703 -6.02 21.49 -5.82
CA LEU A 703 -5.05 20.40 -5.89
C LEU A 703 -5.13 19.54 -4.64
N ILE A 704 -5.85 18.41 -4.74
CA ILE A 704 -6.16 17.52 -3.61
C ILE A 704 -5.20 16.33 -3.63
N ASP A 705 -4.37 16.20 -2.60
CA ASP A 705 -3.33 15.18 -2.49
C ASP A 705 -3.69 14.16 -1.41
N SER A 706 -3.85 12.89 -1.80
CA SER A 706 -4.17 11.80 -0.85
C SER A 706 -2.94 11.12 -0.25
N MET A 707 -1.72 11.59 -0.57
CA MET A 707 -0.45 11.05 -0.04
C MET A 707 -0.36 9.51 -0.11
N ASN A 708 -0.98 8.90 -1.12
CA ASN A 708 -1.11 7.46 -1.34
C ASN A 708 -1.77 6.68 -0.17
N GLY A 709 -2.46 7.39 0.72
CA GLY A 709 -3.29 6.83 1.80
C GLY A 709 -4.74 6.57 1.40
N VAL A 710 -5.57 6.30 2.40
CA VAL A 710 -6.94 5.80 2.26
C VAL A 710 -7.86 6.75 1.49
N THR A 711 -7.61 8.06 1.57
CA THR A 711 -8.49 9.10 1.05
C THR A 711 -8.63 9.06 -0.46
N GLY A 712 -7.70 8.42 -1.17
CA GLY A 712 -7.69 8.37 -2.65
C GLY A 712 -9.00 7.85 -3.26
N VAL A 713 -9.62 6.83 -2.66
CA VAL A 713 -10.92 6.30 -3.09
C VAL A 713 -12.01 7.37 -2.95
N TYR A 714 -12.09 8.00 -1.79
CA TYR A 714 -13.07 9.05 -1.47
C TYR A 714 -12.84 10.32 -2.30
N VAL A 715 -11.58 10.67 -2.59
CA VAL A 715 -11.23 11.83 -3.42
C VAL A 715 -11.65 11.63 -4.87
N THR A 716 -11.54 10.40 -5.39
CA THR A 716 -12.06 10.04 -6.71
C THR A 716 -13.57 10.22 -6.76
N ARG A 717 -14.33 9.59 -5.85
CA ARG A 717 -15.80 9.69 -5.81
C ARG A 717 -16.29 11.13 -5.58
N ILE A 718 -15.69 11.87 -4.65
CA ILE A 718 -16.17 13.20 -4.26
C ILE A 718 -15.65 14.27 -5.22
N PHE A 719 -14.34 14.46 -5.35
CA PHE A 719 -13.82 15.61 -6.08
C PHE A 719 -13.89 15.39 -7.60
N VAL A 720 -13.58 14.19 -8.11
CA VAL A 720 -13.58 13.92 -9.55
C VAL A 720 -14.99 13.61 -10.07
N GLU A 721 -15.67 12.59 -9.54
CA GLU A 721 -16.96 12.16 -10.08
C GLU A 721 -18.10 13.13 -9.73
N GLU A 722 -18.29 13.45 -8.45
CA GLU A 722 -19.42 14.24 -7.99
C GLU A 722 -19.23 15.75 -8.20
N LEU A 723 -18.09 16.32 -7.81
CA LEU A 723 -17.83 17.77 -7.96
C LEU A 723 -17.23 18.13 -9.32
N GLY A 724 -16.53 17.20 -9.99
CA GLY A 724 -16.06 17.39 -11.36
C GLY A 724 -14.69 18.05 -11.53
N ALA A 725 -13.81 17.93 -10.54
CA ALA A 725 -12.41 18.28 -10.65
C ALA A 725 -11.72 17.40 -11.71
N ASN A 726 -10.73 17.95 -12.43
CA ASN A 726 -10.01 17.22 -13.47
C ASN A 726 -9.09 16.14 -12.83
N PRO A 727 -9.20 14.86 -13.23
CA PRO A 727 -8.41 13.77 -12.64
C PRO A 727 -6.90 13.88 -12.88
N ASP A 728 -6.48 14.54 -13.96
CA ASP A 728 -5.06 14.67 -14.34
C ASP A 728 -4.39 15.87 -13.68
N THR A 729 -5.15 16.94 -13.38
CA THR A 729 -4.59 18.23 -12.92
C THR A 729 -5.01 18.65 -11.51
N ASN A 730 -6.17 18.23 -11.00
CA ASN A 730 -6.71 18.70 -9.71
C ASN A 730 -6.58 17.70 -8.55
N VAL A 731 -6.11 16.46 -8.79
CA VAL A 731 -5.92 15.44 -7.76
C VAL A 731 -4.55 14.75 -7.88
N ARG A 732 -4.01 14.24 -6.78
CA ARG A 732 -2.69 13.57 -6.71
C ARG A 732 -2.69 12.40 -5.73
N ARG A 733 -1.83 11.41 -6.02
CA ARG A 733 -1.53 10.26 -5.14
C ARG A 733 -2.80 9.56 -4.62
N ILE A 734 -3.81 9.44 -5.48
CA ILE A 734 -5.16 8.91 -5.16
C ILE A 734 -5.27 7.37 -5.19
N ILE A 735 -4.16 6.65 -5.29
CA ILE A 735 -4.13 5.18 -5.24
C ILE A 735 -3.55 4.79 -3.88
N PRO A 736 -4.31 4.10 -3.00
CA PRO A 736 -3.78 3.58 -1.74
C PRO A 736 -2.62 2.61 -2.00
N LEU A 737 -1.47 2.85 -1.36
CA LEU A 737 -0.28 1.99 -1.41
C LEU A 737 0.10 1.51 -0.01
N ASP A 738 0.58 0.27 0.10
CA ASP A 738 0.85 -0.36 1.39
C ASP A 738 2.08 0.22 2.12
N ASN A 739 2.96 0.88 1.37
CA ASN A 739 4.08 1.70 1.82
C ASN A 739 3.83 3.22 1.66
N PHE A 740 2.62 3.64 1.29
CA PHE A 740 2.29 5.01 0.86
C PHE A 740 3.20 5.61 -0.23
N GLY A 741 3.93 4.79 -0.99
CA GLY A 741 4.95 5.27 -1.95
C GLY A 741 6.26 5.73 -1.30
N GLU A 742 6.61 5.20 -0.12
CA GLU A 742 7.81 5.54 0.69
C GLU A 742 7.86 6.99 1.20
N ILE A 743 6.74 7.72 1.16
CA ILE A 743 6.60 9.02 1.85
C ILE A 743 5.96 8.85 3.24
N HIS A 744 6.15 9.85 4.09
CA HIS A 744 5.44 9.97 5.36
C HIS A 744 4.06 10.62 5.10
N PRO A 745 2.93 9.92 5.32
CA PRO A 745 1.60 10.45 4.98
C PRO A 745 1.08 11.40 6.07
N ASP A 746 1.82 12.46 6.40
CA ASP A 746 1.35 13.52 7.31
C ASP A 746 1.16 14.84 6.53
N PRO A 747 -0.05 15.44 6.54
CA PRO A 747 -0.32 16.67 5.81
C PRO A 747 0.24 17.85 6.60
N ASN A 748 1.52 18.13 6.42
CA ASN A 748 2.21 19.29 6.97
C ASN A 748 3.21 19.87 5.96
N LEU A 749 3.76 21.07 6.20
CA LEU A 749 4.64 21.76 5.25
C LEU A 749 5.95 21.01 4.93
N THR A 750 6.39 20.09 5.80
CA THR A 750 7.60 19.28 5.65
C THR A 750 7.38 18.05 4.78
N TYR A 751 6.33 17.26 5.05
CA TYR A 751 6.08 15.99 4.34
C TYR A 751 5.17 16.14 3.12
N ALA A 752 4.23 17.10 3.12
CA ALA A 752 3.45 17.46 1.95
C ALA A 752 4.17 18.50 1.06
N LYS A 753 5.52 18.60 1.15
CA LYS A 753 6.33 19.57 0.41
C LYS A 753 6.06 19.55 -1.10
N ASP A 754 5.88 18.38 -1.71
CA ASP A 754 5.57 18.26 -3.15
C ASP A 754 4.27 18.96 -3.56
N LEU A 755 3.30 19.08 -2.63
CA LEU A 755 2.06 19.83 -2.85
C LEU A 755 2.33 21.33 -2.68
N VAL A 756 3.01 21.71 -1.61
CA VAL A 756 3.42 23.10 -1.32
C VAL A 756 4.20 23.70 -2.48
N ASP A 757 5.24 23.01 -2.96
CA ASP A 757 6.06 23.44 -4.09
C ASP A 757 5.23 23.59 -5.37
N LYS A 758 4.30 22.66 -5.65
CA LYS A 758 3.47 22.72 -6.87
C LYS A 758 2.45 23.87 -6.83
N VAL A 759 1.77 24.11 -5.71
CA VAL A 759 0.83 25.25 -5.55
C VAL A 759 1.57 26.60 -5.40
N LYS A 760 2.85 26.57 -5.04
CA LYS A 760 3.73 27.74 -5.04
C LYS A 760 4.24 28.10 -6.43
N ALA A 761 4.58 27.10 -7.24
CA ALA A 761 5.09 27.28 -8.60
C ALA A 761 3.98 27.57 -9.64
N ASP A 762 2.83 26.91 -9.52
CA ASP A 762 1.70 27.07 -10.42
C ASP A 762 0.61 27.93 -9.78
N ALA A 763 0.58 29.21 -10.17
CA ALA A 763 -0.36 30.21 -9.67
C ALA A 763 -1.80 30.04 -10.18
N THR A 764 -2.09 29.03 -11.01
CA THR A 764 -3.47 28.72 -11.42
C THR A 764 -4.27 28.08 -10.28
N TYR A 765 -3.63 27.30 -9.40
CA TYR A 765 -4.28 26.67 -8.25
C TYR A 765 -4.75 27.70 -7.22
N ASP A 766 -6.06 27.73 -6.94
CA ASP A 766 -6.68 28.55 -5.92
C ASP A 766 -6.54 27.96 -4.50
N LEU A 767 -6.58 26.62 -4.39
CA LEU A 767 -6.51 25.85 -3.13
C LEU A 767 -5.68 24.58 -3.35
N GLY A 768 -4.77 24.28 -2.42
CA GLY A 768 -4.17 22.96 -2.24
C GLY A 768 -4.64 22.33 -0.93
N ALA A 769 -4.81 21.01 -0.91
CA ALA A 769 -5.07 20.27 0.32
C ALA A 769 -4.37 18.91 0.34
N ALA A 770 -3.96 18.47 1.53
CA ALA A 770 -3.40 17.14 1.76
C ALA A 770 -4.10 16.45 2.94
N PHE A 771 -4.15 15.11 2.92
CA PHE A 771 -4.71 14.28 3.99
C PHE A 771 -3.67 13.31 4.57
N ASP A 772 -3.92 12.78 5.76
CA ASP A 772 -3.08 11.72 6.34
C ASP A 772 -3.54 10.30 5.99
N GLY A 773 -2.77 9.30 6.45
CA GLY A 773 -2.95 7.89 6.10
C GLY A 773 -4.40 7.38 6.17
N ASP A 774 -5.11 7.62 7.27
CA ASP A 774 -6.51 7.21 7.48
C ASP A 774 -7.55 8.33 7.25
N GLY A 775 -7.13 9.51 6.79
CA GLY A 775 -8.00 10.61 6.38
C GLY A 775 -8.63 11.42 7.51
N ASP A 776 -8.10 11.31 8.73
CA ASP A 776 -8.57 12.05 9.90
C ASP A 776 -7.98 13.48 9.94
N ARG A 777 -6.91 13.75 9.19
CA ARG A 777 -6.25 15.08 9.11
C ARG A 777 -6.42 15.80 7.78
N ASN A 778 -6.28 17.12 7.80
CA ASN A 778 -6.21 18.00 6.64
C ASN A 778 -5.17 19.13 6.80
N MET A 779 -4.39 19.37 5.76
CA MET A 779 -3.71 20.66 5.53
C MET A 779 -4.46 21.44 4.45
N ILE A 780 -4.58 22.76 4.62
CA ILE A 780 -5.12 23.68 3.63
C ILE A 780 -4.05 24.72 3.28
N ILE A 781 -3.83 24.96 1.98
CA ILE A 781 -3.02 26.06 1.46
C ILE A 781 -3.80 26.82 0.38
N GLY A 782 -3.65 28.14 0.33
CA GLY A 782 -4.16 28.98 -0.76
C GLY A 782 -3.12 29.23 -1.86
N LYS A 783 -3.46 30.16 -2.76
CA LYS A 783 -2.57 30.63 -3.86
C LYS A 783 -1.15 30.90 -3.37
N ARG A 784 -0.17 30.55 -4.21
CA ARG A 784 1.28 30.72 -3.93
C ARG A 784 1.74 29.95 -2.67
N ALA A 785 0.98 28.92 -2.29
CA ALA A 785 1.10 28.16 -1.04
C ALA A 785 0.97 28.99 0.25
N PHE A 786 0.03 29.94 0.28
CA PHE A 786 -0.36 30.65 1.50
C PHE A 786 -0.91 29.67 2.56
N PHE A 787 -0.19 29.48 3.67
CA PHE A 787 -0.50 28.46 4.67
C PHE A 787 -1.66 28.87 5.61
N VAL A 788 -2.64 27.97 5.76
CA VAL A 788 -3.70 28.08 6.78
C VAL A 788 -3.24 27.28 8.00
N THR A 789 -2.99 27.94 9.13
CA THR A 789 -2.70 27.19 10.37
C THR A 789 -3.96 26.39 10.79
N PRO A 790 -3.84 25.16 11.34
CA PRO A 790 -5.02 24.40 11.77
C PRO A 790 -5.85 25.13 12.84
N SER A 791 -5.19 25.92 13.69
CA SER A 791 -5.81 26.81 14.68
C SER A 791 -6.68 27.90 14.03
N ASP A 792 -6.18 28.56 12.99
CA ASP A 792 -6.95 29.52 12.19
C ASP A 792 -8.05 28.83 11.36
N SER A 793 -7.79 27.63 10.81
CA SER A 793 -8.74 26.83 10.04
C SER A 793 -10.02 26.57 10.83
N LEU A 794 -9.86 26.11 12.09
CA LEU A 794 -10.96 25.91 13.02
C LEU A 794 -11.74 27.21 13.29
N ALA A 795 -11.05 28.33 13.50
CA ALA A 795 -11.67 29.62 13.79
C ALA A 795 -12.43 30.21 12.58
N VAL A 796 -11.88 30.11 11.37
CA VAL A 796 -12.56 30.53 10.14
C VAL A 796 -13.80 29.67 9.90
N ILE A 797 -13.70 28.34 10.04
CA ILE A 797 -14.85 27.45 9.90
C ILE A 797 -15.93 27.80 10.95
N ALA A 798 -15.55 27.97 12.22
CA ALA A 798 -16.47 28.37 13.31
C ALA A 798 -17.23 29.68 13.03
N ASN A 799 -16.59 30.63 12.34
CA ASN A 799 -17.16 31.94 12.02
C ASN A 799 -18.13 31.94 10.83
N ASN A 800 -18.16 30.87 10.01
CA ASN A 800 -18.92 30.84 8.75
C ASN A 800 -19.80 29.57 8.61
N LEU A 801 -20.12 28.88 9.71
CA LEU A 801 -20.88 27.62 9.68
C LEU A 801 -22.29 27.75 9.06
N GLU A 802 -22.89 28.94 9.11
CA GLU A 802 -24.22 29.23 8.57
C GLU A 802 -24.32 29.09 7.04
N CYS A 803 -23.19 29.04 6.33
CA CYS A 803 -23.17 28.77 4.89
C CYS A 803 -23.29 27.26 4.56
N ILE A 804 -23.12 26.37 5.53
CA ILE A 804 -23.18 24.91 5.38
C ILE A 804 -24.60 24.43 5.75
N PRO A 805 -25.32 23.71 4.86
CA PRO A 805 -26.70 23.28 5.10
C PRO A 805 -26.93 22.58 6.44
N TYR A 806 -26.01 21.70 6.86
CA TYR A 806 -26.08 20.97 8.11
C TYR A 806 -26.26 21.86 9.36
N PHE A 807 -25.39 22.85 9.57
CA PHE A 807 -25.47 23.73 10.76
C PHE A 807 -26.59 24.77 10.63
N LYS A 808 -26.99 25.11 9.41
CA LYS A 808 -28.19 25.92 9.17
C LYS A 808 -29.48 25.18 9.57
N SER A 809 -29.51 23.85 9.48
CA SER A 809 -30.65 23.01 9.84
C SER A 809 -30.64 22.55 11.29
N ASN A 810 -29.49 22.11 11.82
CA ASN A 810 -29.35 21.60 13.19
C ASN A 810 -29.01 22.68 14.22
N GLY A 811 -28.48 23.83 13.77
CA GLY A 811 -27.92 24.87 14.62
C GLY A 811 -26.43 24.68 14.89
N VAL A 812 -25.93 25.47 15.85
CA VAL A 812 -24.55 25.43 16.36
C VAL A 812 -24.63 25.54 17.88
N HIS A 813 -24.35 24.45 18.59
CA HIS A 813 -24.50 24.39 20.05
C HIS A 813 -23.31 25.02 20.77
N GLY A 814 -22.10 24.63 20.39
CA GLY A 814 -20.85 25.12 20.96
C GLY A 814 -19.63 24.68 20.15
N PHE A 815 -18.47 25.20 20.56
CA PHE A 815 -17.17 24.97 19.95
C PHE A 815 -16.20 24.33 20.94
N ALA A 816 -15.18 23.63 20.44
CA ALA A 816 -14.11 23.12 21.30
C ALA A 816 -12.77 23.04 20.57
N ARG A 817 -11.68 23.15 21.32
CA ARG A 817 -10.33 22.84 20.83
C ARG A 817 -9.56 22.03 21.86
N SER A 818 -8.55 21.29 21.42
CA SER A 818 -7.57 20.77 22.37
C SER A 818 -6.72 21.90 22.95
N MET A 819 -6.36 21.81 24.22
CA MET A 819 -5.61 22.81 25.00
C MET A 819 -4.39 23.42 24.28
N PRO A 820 -3.49 22.66 23.62
CA PRO A 820 -2.37 23.23 22.89
C PRO A 820 -2.75 23.98 21.60
N THR A 821 -3.98 23.83 21.09
CA THR A 821 -4.44 24.52 19.88
C THR A 821 -4.57 26.02 20.11
N GLY A 822 -4.21 26.84 19.12
CA GLY A 822 -4.20 28.30 19.19
C GLY A 822 -5.59 28.90 19.52
N ALA A 823 -5.61 29.97 20.31
CA ALA A 823 -6.85 30.51 20.90
C ALA A 823 -7.72 31.37 19.96
N ALA A 824 -7.61 31.17 18.65
CA ALA A 824 -8.35 31.91 17.63
C ALA A 824 -9.87 31.66 17.71
N VAL A 825 -10.27 30.38 17.82
CA VAL A 825 -11.68 29.98 17.90
C VAL A 825 -12.36 30.50 19.18
N ASP A 826 -11.62 30.70 20.26
CA ASP A 826 -12.11 31.30 21.51
C ASP A 826 -12.60 32.75 21.29
N ARG A 827 -11.92 33.50 20.39
CA ARG A 827 -12.33 34.86 19.99
C ARG A 827 -13.65 34.85 19.22
N VAL A 828 -13.82 33.84 18.35
CA VAL A 828 -15.06 33.60 17.58
C VAL A 828 -16.19 33.20 18.52
N ALA A 829 -15.96 32.23 19.41
CA ALA A 829 -16.93 31.76 20.39
C ALA A 829 -17.47 32.92 21.27
N ALA A 830 -16.56 33.74 21.81
CA ALA A 830 -16.90 34.88 22.64
C ALA A 830 -17.73 35.94 21.88
N LYS A 831 -17.45 36.18 20.60
CA LYS A 831 -18.18 37.17 19.78
C LYS A 831 -19.53 36.66 19.29
N LEU A 832 -19.66 35.35 19.02
CA LEU A 832 -20.91 34.70 18.60
C LEU A 832 -21.78 34.24 19.78
N GLY A 833 -21.34 34.45 21.02
CA GLY A 833 -22.06 34.02 22.22
C GLY A 833 -22.21 32.50 22.34
N LYS A 834 -21.21 31.74 21.87
CA LYS A 834 -21.20 30.27 21.87
C LYS A 834 -20.44 29.71 23.06
N GLU A 835 -20.89 28.57 23.56
CA GLU A 835 -20.14 27.78 24.54
C GLU A 835 -18.82 27.32 23.93
N MET A 836 -17.74 27.35 24.73
CA MET A 836 -16.37 27.04 24.29
C MET A 836 -15.71 26.08 25.29
N PHE A 837 -15.22 24.94 24.80
CA PHE A 837 -14.50 23.96 25.62
C PHE A 837 -13.02 23.90 25.25
N GLU A 838 -12.17 23.93 26.28
CA GLU A 838 -10.76 23.58 26.19
C GLU A 838 -10.58 22.18 26.79
N VAL A 839 -10.24 21.20 25.96
CA VAL A 839 -10.12 19.78 26.34
C VAL A 839 -8.67 19.29 26.21
N PRO A 840 -8.26 18.15 26.79
CA PRO A 840 -6.94 17.59 26.52
C PRO A 840 -6.85 17.06 25.08
N THR A 841 -5.64 16.89 24.54
CA THR A 841 -5.43 16.31 23.20
C THR A 841 -5.95 14.87 23.13
N GLY A 842 -6.63 14.53 22.04
CA GLY A 842 -7.22 13.20 21.81
C GLY A 842 -8.75 13.24 21.68
N TRP A 843 -9.26 12.77 20.55
CA TRP A 843 -10.62 13.11 20.10
C TRP A 843 -11.79 12.61 20.98
N LYS A 844 -11.55 11.59 21.81
CA LYS A 844 -12.52 11.04 22.80
C LYS A 844 -13.24 12.11 23.63
N TYR A 845 -12.55 13.17 24.05
CA TYR A 845 -13.14 14.23 24.89
C TYR A 845 -14.17 15.08 24.12
N PHE A 846 -14.00 15.25 22.81
CA PHE A 846 -15.03 15.88 21.98
C PHE A 846 -16.26 14.97 21.82
N GLY A 847 -16.04 13.64 21.75
CA GLY A 847 -17.11 12.65 21.65
C GLY A 847 -18.16 12.79 22.77
N ASN A 848 -17.71 12.86 24.03
CA ASN A 848 -18.58 13.12 25.20
C ASN A 848 -19.43 14.40 25.01
N LEU A 849 -18.82 15.50 24.56
CA LEU A 849 -19.48 16.80 24.39
C LEU A 849 -20.48 16.80 23.22
N MET A 850 -20.19 16.04 22.16
CA MET A 850 -21.09 15.85 21.00
C MET A 850 -22.28 14.94 21.35
N ASP A 851 -22.07 13.87 22.12
CA ASP A 851 -23.15 12.98 22.58
C ASP A 851 -24.07 13.66 23.60
N ALA A 852 -23.53 14.61 24.37
CA ALA A 852 -24.32 15.52 25.21
C ALA A 852 -25.01 16.68 24.45
N GLY A 853 -24.84 16.79 23.13
CA GLY A 853 -25.45 17.84 22.31
C GLY A 853 -24.94 19.26 22.59
N ARG A 854 -23.74 19.42 23.17
CA ARG A 854 -23.16 20.73 23.53
C ARG A 854 -22.07 21.19 22.58
N LEU A 855 -21.55 20.31 21.74
CA LEU A 855 -20.46 20.59 20.80
C LEU A 855 -20.88 20.27 19.38
N SER A 856 -20.77 21.26 18.49
CA SER A 856 -21.05 21.10 17.05
C SER A 856 -19.80 21.15 16.18
N LEU A 857 -18.74 21.87 16.56
CA LEU A 857 -17.50 21.96 15.78
C LEU A 857 -16.27 21.95 16.70
N CYS A 858 -15.27 21.14 16.36
CA CYS A 858 -13.99 21.13 17.07
C CYS A 858 -12.78 20.84 16.18
N GLY A 859 -11.59 21.06 16.74
CA GLY A 859 -10.33 20.80 16.08
C GLY A 859 -9.13 20.71 17.03
N GLU A 860 -8.01 20.30 16.44
CA GLU A 860 -6.71 20.13 17.09
C GLU A 860 -5.62 20.72 16.19
N GLU A 861 -4.63 21.40 16.79
CA GLU A 861 -3.45 21.96 16.09
C GLU A 861 -2.72 20.97 15.17
N SER A 862 -2.82 19.67 15.48
CA SER A 862 -2.26 18.57 14.70
C SER A 862 -3.12 18.25 13.47
N PHE A 863 -3.39 19.28 12.64
CA PHE A 863 -4.12 19.20 11.36
C PHE A 863 -5.53 18.58 11.46
N GLY A 864 -6.19 18.72 12.61
CA GLY A 864 -7.44 18.04 12.90
C GLY A 864 -8.66 18.98 12.95
N THR A 865 -9.73 18.63 12.23
CA THR A 865 -11.01 19.35 12.27
C THR A 865 -12.15 18.34 12.14
N GLY A 866 -13.33 18.65 12.71
CA GLY A 866 -14.51 17.80 12.57
C GLY A 866 -15.75 18.34 13.29
N SER A 867 -16.88 17.67 13.10
CA SER A 867 -18.18 18.06 13.68
C SER A 867 -18.94 16.87 14.26
N ASP A 868 -20.04 17.14 14.95
CA ASP A 868 -20.96 16.17 15.55
C ASP A 868 -21.66 15.20 14.57
N HIS A 869 -21.41 15.30 13.25
CA HIS A 869 -21.88 14.33 12.26
C HIS A 869 -21.35 12.91 12.53
N ILE A 870 -20.05 12.80 12.85
CA ILE A 870 -19.38 11.56 13.26
C ILE A 870 -18.77 11.71 14.68
N ARG A 871 -17.87 10.81 15.09
CA ARG A 871 -17.14 10.88 16.37
C ARG A 871 -15.62 10.74 16.17
N GLU A 872 -15.12 11.20 15.03
CA GLU A 872 -13.71 11.28 14.66
C GLU A 872 -13.41 12.66 14.05
N LYS A 873 -12.13 12.97 13.83
CA LYS A 873 -11.75 14.04 12.90
C LYS A 873 -12.08 13.62 11.48
N ASP A 874 -12.21 14.58 10.57
CA ASP A 874 -12.45 14.32 9.16
C ASP A 874 -11.79 15.39 8.27
N GLY A 875 -10.75 14.97 7.54
CA GLY A 875 -10.02 15.85 6.66
C GLY A 875 -10.81 16.26 5.40
N ILE A 876 -11.59 15.35 4.82
CA ILE A 876 -12.35 15.62 3.60
C ILE A 876 -13.52 16.56 3.90
N TRP A 877 -14.22 16.32 5.01
CA TRP A 877 -15.24 17.23 5.54
C TRP A 877 -14.68 18.65 5.73
N ALA A 878 -13.46 18.79 6.24
CA ALA A 878 -12.84 20.10 6.45
C ALA A 878 -12.54 20.84 5.12
N VAL A 879 -12.11 20.13 4.08
CA VAL A 879 -11.96 20.71 2.73
C VAL A 879 -13.31 21.11 2.13
N LEU A 880 -14.36 20.30 2.30
CA LEU A 880 -15.72 20.61 1.82
C LEU A 880 -16.32 21.81 2.58
N ALA A 881 -16.02 21.96 3.87
CA ALA A 881 -16.37 23.15 4.66
C ALA A 881 -15.66 24.40 4.12
N TRP A 882 -14.34 24.34 3.89
CA TRP A 882 -13.59 25.45 3.28
C TRP A 882 -14.12 25.84 1.89
N LEU A 883 -14.38 24.86 1.02
CA LEU A 883 -14.97 25.11 -0.30
C LEU A 883 -16.38 25.70 -0.20
N SER A 884 -17.18 25.32 0.81
CA SER A 884 -18.50 25.92 1.06
C SER A 884 -18.40 27.40 1.44
N ILE A 885 -17.42 27.76 2.28
CA ILE A 885 -17.15 29.14 2.69
C ILE A 885 -16.63 29.97 1.50
N ILE A 886 -15.76 29.40 0.67
CA ILE A 886 -15.25 30.03 -0.56
C ILE A 886 -16.35 30.20 -1.62
N ALA A 887 -17.27 29.24 -1.76
CA ALA A 887 -18.45 29.37 -2.61
C ALA A 887 -19.37 30.50 -2.13
N HIS A 888 -19.60 30.58 -0.80
CA HIS A 888 -20.49 31.56 -0.19
C HIS A 888 -19.93 33.00 -0.22
N LYS A 889 -18.67 33.19 0.20
CA LYS A 889 -18.04 34.51 0.25
C LYS A 889 -17.50 35.01 -1.10
N ASN A 890 -17.18 34.10 -2.03
CA ASN A 890 -16.55 34.43 -3.31
C ASN A 890 -15.24 35.23 -3.15
N MET A 891 -14.41 34.83 -2.18
CA MET A 891 -13.13 35.45 -1.81
C MET A 891 -12.01 34.39 -1.80
N SER A 892 -10.74 34.81 -1.87
CA SER A 892 -9.62 33.87 -1.70
C SER A 892 -9.41 33.49 -0.24
N ILE A 893 -8.69 32.40 0.02
CA ILE A 893 -8.32 31.96 1.38
C ILE A 893 -7.55 33.06 2.14
N GLU A 894 -6.66 33.78 1.45
CA GLU A 894 -5.85 34.88 1.99
C GLU A 894 -6.72 36.09 2.36
N ASP A 895 -7.72 36.43 1.53
CA ASP A 895 -8.69 37.49 1.83
C ASP A 895 -9.59 37.13 3.02
N ILE A 896 -10.09 35.88 3.06
CA ILE A 896 -10.97 35.37 4.13
C ILE A 896 -10.23 35.40 5.47
N LEU A 897 -8.97 34.97 5.52
CA LEU A 897 -8.15 35.04 6.74
C LEU A 897 -7.78 36.47 7.10
N THR A 898 -7.47 37.32 6.13
CA THR A 898 -7.19 38.74 6.36
C THR A 898 -8.42 39.48 6.93
N GLU A 899 -9.62 39.18 6.47
CA GLU A 899 -10.88 39.68 7.03
C GLU A 899 -11.11 39.14 8.45
N HIS A 900 -10.89 37.84 8.66
CA HIS A 900 -11.01 37.19 9.97
C HIS A 900 -10.08 37.84 11.00
N TRP A 901 -8.79 37.96 10.69
CA TRP A 901 -7.81 38.56 11.60
C TRP A 901 -8.08 40.05 11.88
N LYS A 902 -8.56 40.82 10.89
CA LYS A 902 -9.04 42.21 11.11
C LYS A 902 -10.26 42.27 12.05
N THR A 903 -11.02 41.19 12.16
CA THR A 903 -12.27 41.10 12.94
C THR A 903 -12.08 40.59 14.37
N TYR A 904 -11.00 39.82 14.60
CA TYR A 904 -10.73 39.10 15.86
C TYR A 904 -9.34 39.38 16.48
N GLY A 905 -8.44 40.04 15.76
CA GLY A 905 -6.99 39.89 15.97
C GLY A 905 -6.48 38.58 15.37
N ARG A 906 -5.16 38.37 15.39
CA ARG A 906 -4.49 37.15 14.95
C ARG A 906 -3.86 36.43 16.13
N ASN A 907 -4.11 35.14 16.24
CA ASN A 907 -3.33 34.25 17.08
C ASN A 907 -2.22 33.66 16.21
N TYR A 908 -1.07 34.31 16.19
CA TYR A 908 0.13 33.77 15.55
C TYR A 908 0.51 32.49 16.29
N PHE A 909 0.68 31.38 15.58
CA PHE A 909 0.83 30.06 16.19
C PHE A 909 1.95 29.24 15.55
N THR A 910 2.72 28.52 16.36
CA THR A 910 3.61 27.45 15.89
C THR A 910 3.77 26.34 16.93
N ARG A 911 4.08 25.13 16.45
CA ARG A 911 4.53 23.98 17.27
C ARG A 911 5.95 23.60 16.88
N TYR A 912 6.82 23.48 17.89
CA TYR A 912 8.18 22.96 17.79
C TYR A 912 8.19 21.56 18.44
N ASP A 913 8.39 20.52 17.63
CA ASP A 913 8.55 19.15 18.09
C ASP A 913 10.04 18.79 18.18
N TYR A 914 10.49 18.35 19.35
CA TYR A 914 11.82 17.81 19.60
C TYR A 914 11.67 16.29 19.80
N GLU A 915 11.89 15.53 18.73
CA GLU A 915 11.64 14.08 18.70
C GLU A 915 12.87 13.27 19.09
N GLU A 916 12.68 12.04 19.56
CA GLU A 916 13.75 11.11 20.00
C GLU A 916 14.69 11.70 21.08
N CYS A 917 14.16 12.49 22.01
CA CYS A 917 14.89 12.95 23.20
C CYS A 917 15.04 11.80 24.23
N ASP A 918 16.06 11.85 25.09
CA ASP A 918 16.13 10.93 26.23
C ASP A 918 14.92 11.16 27.16
N SER A 919 14.28 10.06 27.59
CA SER A 919 13.05 10.13 28.37
C SER A 919 13.26 10.61 29.81
N ASN A 920 14.45 10.42 30.38
CA ASN A 920 14.80 10.90 31.72
C ASN A 920 15.11 12.39 31.67
N ASP A 921 15.89 12.84 30.69
CA ASP A 921 16.25 14.26 30.54
C ASP A 921 15.06 15.13 30.14
N ALA A 922 14.19 14.62 29.24
CA ALA A 922 12.90 15.23 28.98
C ALA A 922 11.99 15.26 30.24
N GLY A 923 12.05 14.23 31.08
CA GLY A 923 11.39 14.20 32.38
C GLY A 923 11.91 15.26 33.35
N LYS A 924 13.23 15.48 33.42
CA LYS A 924 13.85 16.53 34.24
C LYS A 924 13.43 17.93 33.78
N MET A 925 13.37 18.16 32.46
CA MET A 925 12.90 19.43 31.90
C MET A 925 11.44 19.72 32.29
N MET A 926 10.56 18.71 32.21
CA MET A 926 9.17 18.86 32.65
C MET A 926 9.06 19.10 34.17
N ALA A 927 9.84 18.39 34.99
CA ALA A 927 9.88 18.60 36.44
C ALA A 927 10.35 20.01 36.82
N HIS A 928 11.37 20.55 36.13
CA HIS A 928 11.83 21.93 36.32
C HIS A 928 10.72 22.96 35.99
N LEU A 929 9.93 22.71 34.94
CA LEU A 929 8.76 23.53 34.62
C LEU A 929 7.67 23.40 35.71
N GLU A 930 7.43 22.21 36.26
CA GLU A 930 6.48 22.03 37.38
C GLU A 930 6.92 22.77 38.65
N GLU A 931 8.22 22.74 39.00
CA GLU A 931 8.79 23.55 40.08
C GLU A 931 8.63 25.06 39.81
N THR A 932 8.85 25.48 38.56
CA THR A 932 8.80 26.89 38.15
C THR A 932 7.40 27.48 38.23
N ILE A 933 6.37 26.74 37.78
CA ILE A 933 4.97 27.19 37.87
C ILE A 933 4.39 27.08 39.29
N ALA A 934 5.02 26.28 40.17
CA ALA A 934 4.61 26.12 41.57
C ALA A 934 5.12 27.25 42.49
N ASP A 935 6.10 28.06 42.07
CA ASP A 935 6.52 29.27 42.80
C ASP A 935 5.37 30.30 42.84
N PRO A 936 4.83 30.67 44.02
CA PRO A 936 3.76 31.66 44.11
C PRO A 936 4.14 33.05 43.60
N LYS A 937 5.43 33.33 43.40
CA LYS A 937 5.95 34.55 42.79
C LYS A 937 6.06 34.46 41.26
N PHE A 938 5.76 33.32 40.64
CA PHE A 938 5.87 33.15 39.18
C PHE A 938 4.79 33.93 38.43
N VAL A 939 3.56 33.92 38.93
CA VAL A 939 2.50 34.82 38.46
C VAL A 939 2.91 36.27 38.77
N GLY A 940 2.87 37.12 37.76
CA GLY A 940 3.34 38.51 37.82
C GLY A 940 4.80 38.72 37.39
N LYS A 941 5.61 37.68 37.13
CA LYS A 941 6.93 37.85 36.49
C LYS A 941 6.78 38.36 35.06
N GLU A 942 7.76 39.16 34.62
CA GLU A 942 7.87 39.70 33.28
C GLU A 942 9.08 39.10 32.57
N TYR A 943 8.90 38.71 31.30
CA TYR A 943 9.94 38.18 30.42
C TYR A 943 9.98 39.02 29.13
N SER A 944 11.15 39.47 28.71
CA SER A 944 11.30 40.42 27.59
C SER A 944 12.21 39.89 26.50
N ALA A 945 11.67 39.76 25.29
CA ALA A 945 12.37 39.27 24.10
C ALA A 945 11.91 40.05 22.87
N GLY A 946 12.78 40.23 21.87
CA GLY A 946 12.47 40.95 20.61
C GLY A 946 11.78 42.32 20.74
N GLY A 947 11.93 43.02 21.87
CA GLY A 947 11.24 44.29 22.15
C GLY A 947 9.80 44.17 22.68
N LYS A 948 9.25 42.95 22.81
CA LYS A 948 7.99 42.67 23.53
C LYS A 948 8.29 42.33 25.01
N THR A 949 7.29 42.47 25.88
CA THR A 949 7.37 42.03 27.28
C THR A 949 6.10 41.25 27.64
N TYR A 950 6.29 40.06 28.18
CA TYR A 950 5.27 39.07 28.47
C TYR A 950 5.14 38.90 29.98
N LYS A 951 4.01 39.35 30.54
CA LYS A 951 3.72 39.30 31.98
C LYS A 951 2.86 38.09 32.32
N VAL A 952 3.35 37.19 33.17
CA VAL A 952 2.68 35.92 33.51
C VAL A 952 1.38 36.21 34.26
N LYS A 953 0.25 35.87 33.66
CA LYS A 953 -1.10 35.99 34.23
C LYS A 953 -1.52 34.75 35.02
N GLN A 954 -1.16 33.57 34.51
CA GLN A 954 -1.50 32.27 35.09
C GLN A 954 -0.50 31.23 34.57
N ALA A 955 -0.18 30.23 35.41
CA ALA A 955 0.48 29.02 34.96
C ALA A 955 -0.08 27.80 35.70
N ASP A 956 -0.19 26.66 35.02
CA ASP A 956 -0.73 25.41 35.55
C ASP A 956 -0.26 24.19 34.74
N ASN A 957 -0.16 23.02 35.37
CA ASN A 957 -0.16 21.76 34.62
C ASN A 957 -1.62 21.36 34.39
N PHE A 958 -2.04 21.38 33.13
CA PHE A 958 -3.43 21.34 32.74
C PHE A 958 -4.13 20.07 33.26
N SER A 959 -5.30 20.28 33.86
CA SER A 959 -6.23 19.21 34.21
C SER A 959 -7.63 19.56 33.73
N TYR A 960 -8.36 18.52 33.32
CA TYR A 960 -9.69 18.60 32.76
C TYR A 960 -10.63 17.76 33.61
N VAL A 961 -11.75 18.36 34.01
CA VAL A 961 -12.89 17.64 34.58
C VAL A 961 -13.94 17.58 33.49
N ASP A 962 -14.26 16.39 33.00
CA ASP A 962 -15.25 16.24 31.94
C ASP A 962 -16.62 16.72 32.42
N PRO A 963 -17.28 17.65 31.70
CA PRO A 963 -18.52 18.25 32.17
C PRO A 963 -19.71 17.30 32.05
N ILE A 964 -19.56 16.13 31.41
CA ILE A 964 -20.59 15.11 31.19
C ILE A 964 -20.39 13.97 32.21
N ASP A 965 -19.30 13.21 32.10
CA ASP A 965 -19.09 11.99 32.91
C ASP A 965 -18.34 12.22 34.25
N LYS A 966 -17.82 13.43 34.45
CA LYS A 966 -17.06 13.87 35.65
C LYS A 966 -15.72 13.16 35.88
N SER A 967 -15.20 12.44 34.88
CA SER A 967 -13.82 11.96 34.89
C SER A 967 -12.82 13.11 35.00
N VAL A 968 -11.64 12.84 35.57
CA VAL A 968 -10.63 13.87 35.86
C VAL A 968 -9.29 13.46 35.27
N THR A 969 -8.96 14.01 34.10
CA THR A 969 -7.64 13.81 33.48
C THR A 969 -6.67 14.89 33.97
N LYS A 970 -5.54 14.49 34.55
CA LYS A 970 -4.50 15.41 35.05
C LYS A 970 -3.23 15.36 34.20
N ASN A 971 -2.32 16.30 34.46
CA ASN A 971 -0.96 16.34 33.92
C ASN A 971 -0.91 16.33 32.38
N GLN A 972 -1.80 17.09 31.73
CA GLN A 972 -2.01 17.04 30.27
C GLN A 972 -1.13 18.02 29.47
N GLY A 973 -0.37 18.86 30.16
CA GLY A 973 0.59 19.79 29.59
C GLY A 973 0.73 21.05 30.45
N ILE A 974 1.96 21.52 30.62
CA ILE A 974 2.24 22.74 31.38
C ILE A 974 1.90 23.94 30.51
N ARG A 975 1.20 24.92 31.07
CA ARG A 975 0.78 26.14 30.39
C ARG A 975 1.29 27.36 31.12
N ILE A 976 1.68 28.37 30.36
CA ILE A 976 2.07 29.69 30.84
C ILE A 976 1.29 30.69 30.00
N LEU A 977 0.38 31.41 30.63
CA LEU A 977 -0.58 32.32 30.00
C LEU A 977 -0.21 33.75 30.38
N PHE A 978 -0.16 34.65 29.40
CA PHE A 978 0.28 36.04 29.59
C PHE A 978 -0.89 37.04 29.57
N GLU A 979 -0.66 38.25 30.10
CA GLU A 979 -1.72 39.29 30.24
C GLU A 979 -2.22 39.86 28.91
N ASP A 980 -1.38 39.87 27.87
CA ASP A 980 -1.73 40.25 26.49
C ASP A 980 -2.65 39.23 25.79
N GLY A 981 -2.72 38.01 26.33
CA GLY A 981 -3.43 36.88 25.74
C GLY A 981 -2.55 35.91 24.94
N SER A 982 -1.22 36.12 24.93
CA SER A 982 -0.26 35.15 24.42
C SER A 982 -0.11 33.96 25.38
N ARG A 983 0.38 32.82 24.88
CA ARG A 983 0.55 31.57 25.62
C ARG A 983 1.80 30.80 25.18
N VAL A 984 2.45 30.13 26.13
CA VAL A 984 3.43 29.07 25.89
C VAL A 984 2.93 27.80 26.57
N ILE A 985 3.04 26.66 25.88
CA ILE A 985 2.57 25.36 26.39
C ILE A 985 3.63 24.28 26.11
N TYR A 986 3.84 23.38 27.06
CA TYR A 986 4.77 22.25 26.96
C TYR A 986 4.03 20.93 27.16
N ARG A 987 4.27 19.96 26.27
CA ARG A 987 3.74 18.60 26.40
C ARG A 987 4.84 17.59 26.14
N LEU A 988 4.88 16.55 26.97
CA LEU A 988 5.74 15.39 26.78
C LEU A 988 4.91 14.23 26.23
N SER A 989 5.43 13.51 25.25
CA SER A 989 4.75 12.35 24.65
C SER A 989 5.74 11.25 24.27
N GLY A 990 5.24 10.04 24.00
CA GLY A 990 6.04 8.98 23.38
C GLY A 990 7.15 8.35 24.24
N THR A 991 7.10 8.41 25.58
CA THR A 991 8.15 7.92 26.52
C THR A 991 8.33 6.38 26.54
N GLY A 992 8.49 5.76 25.37
CA GLY A 992 8.70 4.33 25.16
C GLY A 992 10.07 4.04 24.53
N SER A 993 10.17 2.91 23.84
CA SER A 993 11.42 2.32 23.34
C SER A 993 12.12 3.07 22.19
N THR A 994 11.71 4.29 21.86
CA THR A 994 12.25 5.14 20.77
C THR A 994 12.64 6.53 21.24
N GLY A 995 12.71 6.78 22.57
CA GLY A 995 12.87 8.13 23.12
C GLY A 995 11.56 8.92 23.09
N ALA A 996 11.53 10.03 23.82
CA ALA A 996 10.35 10.86 24.02
C ALA A 996 10.33 12.06 23.06
N THR A 997 9.13 12.55 22.76
CA THR A 997 8.93 13.80 22.00
C THR A 997 8.44 14.90 22.93
N ILE A 998 9.24 15.95 23.08
CA ILE A 998 8.84 17.22 23.71
C ILE A 998 8.17 18.09 22.65
N ARG A 999 7.05 18.71 23.01
CA ARG A 999 6.32 19.66 22.16
C ARG A 999 6.22 20.99 22.85
N LEU A 1000 6.86 22.01 22.27
CA LEU A 1000 6.73 23.42 22.63
C LEU A 1000 5.69 24.05 21.68
N TYR A 1001 4.67 24.68 22.24
CA TYR A 1001 3.69 25.44 21.49
C TYR A 1001 3.80 26.91 21.87
N ALA A 1002 3.79 27.80 20.87
CA ALA A 1002 3.79 29.24 21.05
C ALA A 1002 2.58 29.85 20.33
N ASP A 1003 1.82 30.66 21.06
CA ASP A 1003 0.61 31.36 20.59
C ASP A 1003 0.75 32.84 20.96
N SER A 1004 1.08 33.72 20.01
CA SER A 1004 1.19 35.16 20.24
C SER A 1004 -0.07 35.86 19.73
N TYR A 1005 -0.82 36.52 20.62
CA TYR A 1005 -2.03 37.24 20.23
C TYR A 1005 -1.72 38.69 19.83
N GLU A 1006 -2.11 39.06 18.61
CA GLU A 1006 -1.92 40.39 18.05
C GLU A 1006 -3.26 41.02 17.65
N LYS A 1007 -3.59 42.15 18.27
CA LYS A 1007 -4.87 42.84 18.03
C LYS A 1007 -4.87 43.67 16.74
N SER A 1008 -3.70 44.19 16.33
CA SER A 1008 -3.60 45.18 15.25
C SER A 1008 -2.55 44.82 14.20
N ASN A 1009 -1.36 44.33 14.58
CA ASN A 1009 -0.40 43.86 13.59
C ASN A 1009 -0.69 42.40 13.20
N VAL A 1010 -1.64 42.23 12.29
CA VAL A 1010 -2.14 40.90 11.89
C VAL A 1010 -1.57 40.36 10.56
N THR A 1011 -0.85 41.20 9.81
CA THR A 1011 -0.32 40.85 8.48
C THR A 1011 1.21 40.78 8.39
N SER A 1012 1.94 41.03 9.48
CA SER A 1012 3.37 40.70 9.56
C SER A 1012 3.62 39.19 9.38
N ASP A 1013 4.86 38.84 9.02
CA ASP A 1013 5.31 37.46 8.95
C ASP A 1013 5.12 36.72 10.28
N ALA A 1014 4.84 35.42 10.21
CA ALA A 1014 4.56 34.63 11.40
C ALA A 1014 5.81 34.35 12.25
N GLN A 1015 6.96 34.05 11.62
CA GLN A 1015 8.19 33.71 12.33
C GLN A 1015 8.75 34.93 13.07
N ASP A 1016 8.74 36.11 12.43
CA ASP A 1016 9.13 37.38 13.08
C ASP A 1016 8.26 37.70 14.30
N MET A 1017 6.94 37.48 14.21
CA MET A 1017 6.00 37.80 15.29
C MET A 1017 5.98 36.76 16.42
N LEU A 1018 6.34 35.50 16.12
CA LEU A 1018 6.43 34.38 17.07
C LEU A 1018 7.78 34.31 17.79
N LYS A 1019 8.88 34.69 17.13
CA LYS A 1019 10.24 34.58 17.67
C LYS A 1019 10.36 35.07 19.13
N PRO A 1020 9.80 36.22 19.55
CA PRO A 1020 9.88 36.67 20.93
C PRO A 1020 9.24 35.72 21.96
N VAL A 1021 8.07 35.14 21.66
CA VAL A 1021 7.40 34.19 22.58
C VAL A 1021 8.06 32.81 22.54
N VAL A 1022 8.67 32.41 21.43
CA VAL A 1022 9.51 31.21 21.33
C VAL A 1022 10.81 31.37 22.14
N GLU A 1023 11.48 32.51 22.06
CA GLU A 1023 12.69 32.81 22.86
C GLU A 1023 12.38 32.71 24.36
N VAL A 1024 11.29 33.35 24.82
CA VAL A 1024 10.81 33.22 26.22
C VAL A 1024 10.43 31.77 26.57
N GLY A 1025 9.81 31.03 25.65
CA GLY A 1025 9.48 29.61 25.85
C GLY A 1025 10.69 28.68 25.98
N LEU A 1026 11.80 29.00 25.30
CA LEU A 1026 13.06 28.28 25.42
C LEU A 1026 13.84 28.66 26.68
N GLU A 1027 13.79 29.93 27.10
CA GLU A 1027 14.32 30.40 28.39
C GLU A 1027 13.62 29.69 29.56
N LEU A 1028 12.29 29.74 29.59
CA LEU A 1028 11.45 29.19 30.67
C LEU A 1028 11.58 27.67 30.86
N SER A 1029 11.89 26.93 29.80
CA SER A 1029 12.05 25.47 29.84
C SER A 1029 13.48 25.01 30.02
N ARG A 1030 14.46 25.86 29.68
CA ARG A 1030 15.89 25.50 29.57
C ARG A 1030 16.10 24.25 28.70
N LEU A 1031 15.24 24.06 27.69
CA LEU A 1031 15.14 22.83 26.89
C LEU A 1031 16.49 22.37 26.34
N LYS A 1032 17.30 23.32 25.83
CA LYS A 1032 18.66 23.06 25.32
C LYS A 1032 19.62 22.54 26.40
N GLU A 1033 19.52 23.03 27.63
CA GLU A 1033 20.38 22.59 28.74
C GLU A 1033 20.06 21.16 29.19
N PHE A 1034 18.77 20.79 29.19
CA PHE A 1034 18.35 19.44 29.56
C PHE A 1034 18.56 18.41 28.44
N THR A 1035 18.22 18.76 27.20
CA THR A 1035 18.14 17.79 26.09
C THR A 1035 19.36 17.79 25.16
N GLY A 1036 20.22 18.81 25.24
CA GLY A 1036 21.30 19.04 24.28
C GLY A 1036 20.85 19.44 22.87
N ARG A 1037 19.54 19.68 22.65
CA ARG A 1037 19.01 20.08 21.33
C ARG A 1037 19.11 21.60 21.13
N ASP A 1038 19.78 21.99 20.05
CA ASP A 1038 19.86 23.38 19.59
C ASP A 1038 18.61 23.83 18.80
N GLU A 1039 18.01 22.90 18.05
CA GLU A 1039 16.90 23.14 17.12
C GLU A 1039 15.81 22.05 17.24
N PRO A 1040 14.54 22.36 16.91
CA PRO A 1040 13.47 21.37 16.84
C PRO A 1040 13.66 20.42 15.65
N THR A 1041 13.16 19.19 15.79
CA THR A 1041 13.13 18.21 14.71
C THR A 1041 12.08 18.57 13.65
N VAL A 1042 10.94 19.12 14.07
CA VAL A 1042 9.86 19.60 13.19
C VAL A 1042 9.33 20.94 13.69
N ILE A 1043 9.06 21.86 12.76
CA ILE A 1043 8.29 23.09 12.98
C ILE A 1043 6.97 22.98 12.21
N THR A 1044 5.86 23.39 12.84
CA THR A 1044 4.51 23.47 12.25
C THR A 1044 3.91 24.85 12.51
#